data_AF-A0A1Y3PQM5-F1
#
_entry.id   AF-A0A1Y3PQM5-F1
#
_cell.length_a   1.000
_cell.length_b   1.000
_cell.length_c   1.000
_cell.angle_alpha   90.00
_cell.angle_beta   90.00
_cell.angle_gamma   90.00
#
_symmetry.space_group_name_H-M   'P 1'
#
loop_
_entity.id
_entity.type
_entity.pdbx_description
1 polymer ?
#
loop_
_entity_poly.entity_id
_entity_poly.type
_entity_poly.pdbx_seq_one_letter_code
_entity_poly.pdbx_strand_id
1 'polypeptide(L)'
;MAGRKAEKRKGFREELKFEAYGLVLLTFSLISLIGYGKMRYISFLFFLIAGSWGFLISLCFAGWGLYLMIRRRWLLRLSYRWSGFLLLLLAVLLLAHIRFYEVAANQGLLSGQHILSLTWETLWAQKAEHLQGTATPGAGGGMLGALLFTLFSFLFDVNGTKIVVILLLLLGLLLLTNLSYVRTFAVLLQWFRNLARTVNERLYAFFNRQLEKRQARQKNLTSEEEPAFKEPREQTAENELTPEKRDVEGTLFPDMEQSDAHATEEDDDHASLAPEPLLDEAKRHLETTAGPLFEEKHALDEDGSDWKSHSRSDLGAPLPEAKTGSLEGPYHLPPVRLLKKGNKSASEQKNRSIHQLAKKLEQTLDSFGVRAKVTQVHRGPAVTRFELQPETGVKVSRIVSLADDMALALAAKDIRIEAPIPGKSALGIEVPNPEISIVTLREVIESPAFRDSDGKLSVALGRDISGEPVIGNLAKMPHLLVAGATGSGKSVCINGMIISLLYKARPDEVKFLMIDPKMVELSVYNEIPHLLIPVVTDPRKASMALKKVVQEMESRYQLFAQTGTRDIERYNQMMEMRGQEKLPYIVVIIDELADLMMVAPGDVEEAISRLAQMARAAGIHLIIATQRPSVDVITGLIKANIPSRIAFGVSSQVDSRTILDMAGAEKLLGRGDMLYFPVGYPKPVRVQGAFVSDREVEAVVSYVKSQQEASYREDLILSETMQASKVEEEDELFEAAMQLVIEAQQASVSLLQRRLHIGYTRAARLIDALESHGVVGPYEGSKPREVLIKPDQVG
;
A
#
# COMPACT_ATOMS: atom_id res chain seq x y z
N MET A 1 -24.89 26.56 -48.64
CA MET A 1 -24.95 27.49 -47.48
C MET A 1 -25.86 27.05 -46.32
N ALA A 2 -26.82 26.12 -46.49
CA ALA A 2 -27.83 25.84 -45.44
C ALA A 2 -27.27 25.37 -44.08
N GLY A 3 -26.34 24.42 -44.04
CA GLY A 3 -25.82 23.82 -42.80
C GLY A 3 -25.29 24.83 -41.77
N ARG A 4 -24.45 25.79 -42.20
CA ARG A 4 -23.91 26.86 -41.33
C ARG A 4 -24.99 27.75 -40.68
N LYS A 5 -26.22 27.81 -41.21
CA LYS A 5 -27.35 28.50 -40.56
C LYS A 5 -28.06 27.62 -39.51
N ALA A 6 -27.99 26.29 -39.64
CA ALA A 6 -28.54 25.36 -38.65
C ALA A 6 -27.64 25.25 -37.40
N GLU A 7 -26.32 25.16 -37.58
CA GLU A 7 -25.36 25.10 -36.46
C GLU A 7 -25.40 26.36 -35.58
N LYS A 8 -25.39 27.56 -36.20
CA LYS A 8 -25.53 28.83 -35.46
C LYS A 8 -26.85 28.91 -34.67
N ARG A 9 -27.93 28.33 -35.18
CA ARG A 9 -29.22 28.22 -34.44
C ARG A 9 -29.20 27.18 -33.32
N LYS A 10 -28.29 26.20 -33.35
CA LYS A 10 -28.08 25.23 -32.26
C LYS A 10 -27.33 25.87 -31.10
N GLY A 11 -26.17 26.49 -31.34
CA GLY A 11 -25.37 27.15 -30.30
C GLY A 11 -26.14 28.22 -29.52
N PHE A 12 -26.82 29.12 -30.24
CA PHE A 12 -27.67 30.17 -29.64
C PHE A 12 -28.77 29.61 -28.72
N ARG A 13 -29.33 28.42 -29.04
CA ARG A 13 -30.32 27.73 -28.20
C ARG A 13 -29.73 27.02 -26.98
N GLU A 14 -28.41 26.92 -26.87
CA GLU A 14 -27.73 26.35 -25.69
C GLU A 14 -27.19 27.46 -24.79
N GLU A 15 -26.69 28.56 -25.36
CA GLU A 15 -26.38 29.80 -24.65
C GLU A 15 -27.59 30.30 -23.83
N LEU A 16 -28.77 30.39 -24.47
CA LEU A 16 -30.03 30.76 -23.83
C LEU A 16 -30.44 29.85 -22.65
N LYS A 17 -30.02 28.57 -22.63
CA LYS A 17 -30.32 27.67 -21.50
C LYS A 17 -29.52 28.07 -20.26
N PHE A 18 -28.21 28.32 -20.42
CA PHE A 18 -27.36 28.73 -19.29
C PHE A 18 -27.78 30.08 -18.72
N GLU A 19 -28.20 31.01 -19.57
CA GLU A 19 -28.74 32.30 -19.14
C GLU A 19 -30.09 32.15 -18.42
N ALA A 20 -31.01 31.33 -18.93
CA ALA A 20 -32.28 31.05 -18.26
C ALA A 20 -32.09 30.36 -16.89
N TYR A 21 -31.26 29.31 -16.81
CA TYR A 21 -30.98 28.64 -15.53
C TYR A 21 -30.27 29.56 -14.53
N GLY A 22 -29.30 30.37 -15.00
CA GLY A 22 -28.60 31.33 -14.14
C GLY A 22 -29.52 32.42 -13.59
N LEU A 23 -30.42 32.94 -14.44
CA LEU A 23 -31.44 33.91 -14.04
C LEU A 23 -32.41 33.31 -13.00
N VAL A 24 -32.81 32.04 -13.13
CA VAL A 24 -33.68 31.35 -12.15
C VAL A 24 -32.97 31.19 -10.79
N LEU A 25 -31.68 30.85 -10.76
CA LEU A 25 -30.94 30.76 -9.49
C LEU A 25 -30.76 32.15 -8.85
N LEU A 26 -30.53 33.19 -9.65
CA LEU A 26 -30.45 34.57 -9.17
C LEU A 26 -31.79 35.08 -8.62
N THR A 27 -32.93 34.76 -9.26
CA THR A 27 -34.23 35.13 -8.70
C THR A 27 -34.54 34.37 -7.42
N PHE A 28 -34.29 33.06 -7.32
CA PHE A 28 -34.45 32.33 -6.06
C PHE A 28 -33.61 32.92 -4.91
N SER A 29 -32.35 33.27 -5.18
CA SER A 29 -31.49 33.95 -4.19
C SER A 29 -32.06 35.31 -3.78
N LEU A 30 -32.38 36.18 -4.75
CA LEU A 30 -32.87 37.53 -4.50
C LEU A 30 -34.21 37.52 -3.74
N ILE A 31 -35.12 36.63 -4.12
CA ILE A 31 -36.40 36.40 -3.46
C ILE A 31 -36.19 35.93 -2.01
N SER A 32 -35.21 35.06 -1.76
CA SER A 32 -34.88 34.58 -0.41
C SER A 32 -34.19 35.63 0.48
N LEU A 33 -33.45 36.58 -0.11
CA LEU A 33 -32.77 37.66 0.61
C LEU A 33 -33.72 38.83 0.92
N ILE A 34 -34.60 39.17 -0.04
CA ILE A 34 -35.60 40.24 0.13
C ILE A 34 -36.73 39.80 1.07
N GLY A 35 -37.21 38.56 0.95
CA GLY A 35 -38.11 37.96 1.92
C GLY A 35 -39.43 38.71 2.15
N TYR A 36 -40.11 39.20 1.10
CA TYR A 36 -41.44 39.83 1.24
C TYR A 36 -42.60 38.82 1.09
N GLY A 37 -43.60 38.97 1.96
CA GLY A 37 -44.87 38.22 1.88
C GLY A 37 -44.70 36.71 1.83
N LYS A 38 -45.51 36.03 0.98
CA LYS A 38 -45.47 34.57 0.81
C LYS A 38 -44.12 34.03 0.33
N MET A 39 -43.22 34.85 -0.20
CA MET A 39 -41.90 34.38 -0.63
C MET A 39 -40.98 33.99 0.53
N ARG A 40 -41.32 34.37 1.78
CA ARG A 40 -40.58 33.95 2.98
C ARG A 40 -40.51 32.43 3.17
N TYR A 41 -41.36 31.63 2.53
CA TYR A 41 -41.23 30.17 2.55
C TYR A 41 -39.90 29.67 1.94
N ILE A 42 -39.30 30.38 0.97
CA ILE A 42 -37.99 30.03 0.40
C ILE A 42 -36.88 30.34 1.41
N SER A 43 -36.94 31.52 2.04
CA SER A 43 -36.03 31.90 3.14
C SER A 43 -36.13 30.92 4.33
N PHE A 44 -37.35 30.51 4.68
CA PHE A 44 -37.59 29.49 5.72
C PHE A 44 -37.02 28.11 5.33
N LEU A 45 -37.05 27.73 4.05
CA LEU A 45 -36.43 26.48 3.60
C LEU A 45 -34.90 26.51 3.75
N PHE A 46 -34.24 27.62 3.43
CA PHE A 46 -32.79 27.76 3.63
C PHE A 46 -32.43 27.87 5.12
N PHE A 47 -33.29 28.49 5.93
CA PHE A 47 -33.20 28.49 7.40
C PHE A 47 -33.37 27.09 8.01
N LEU A 48 -34.27 26.25 7.48
CA LEU A 48 -34.40 24.85 7.90
C LEU A 48 -33.10 24.06 7.68
N ILE A 49 -32.41 24.31 6.56
CA ILE A 49 -31.18 23.61 6.18
C ILE A 49 -29.98 24.11 7.00
N ALA A 50 -29.78 25.43 7.08
CA ALA A 50 -28.55 26.06 7.58
C ALA A 50 -28.73 26.98 8.81
N GLY A 51 -29.92 27.01 9.41
CA GLY A 51 -30.23 27.78 10.61
C GLY A 51 -30.05 29.28 10.39
N SER A 52 -29.39 29.95 11.34
CA SER A 52 -29.09 31.39 11.25
C SER A 52 -28.20 31.75 10.05
N TRP A 53 -27.55 30.78 9.42
CA TRP A 53 -26.70 30.95 8.24
C TRP A 53 -27.40 30.66 6.91
N GLY A 54 -28.73 30.50 6.89
CA GLY A 54 -29.52 30.28 5.66
C GLY A 54 -29.28 31.30 4.55
N PHE A 55 -28.88 32.54 4.87
CA PHE A 55 -28.51 33.56 3.88
C PHE A 55 -27.27 33.19 3.05
N LEU A 56 -26.36 32.35 3.56
CA LEU A 56 -25.21 31.85 2.81
C LEU A 56 -25.65 30.96 1.64
N ILE A 57 -26.74 30.19 1.79
CA ILE A 57 -27.31 29.38 0.70
C ILE A 57 -27.81 30.29 -0.44
N SER A 58 -28.45 31.41 -0.12
CA SER A 58 -28.82 32.43 -1.13
C SER A 58 -27.59 32.96 -1.86
N LEU A 59 -26.54 33.37 -1.13
CA LEU A 59 -25.30 33.84 -1.75
C LEU A 59 -24.62 32.78 -2.62
N CYS A 60 -24.69 31.50 -2.23
CA CYS A 60 -24.23 30.37 -3.05
C CYS A 60 -25.03 30.26 -4.36
N PHE A 61 -26.37 30.37 -4.29
CA PHE A 61 -27.22 30.35 -5.50
C PHE A 61 -27.00 31.56 -6.41
N ALA A 62 -26.75 32.76 -5.86
CA ALA A 62 -26.38 33.92 -6.67
C ALA A 62 -25.03 33.71 -7.37
N GLY A 63 -24.01 33.25 -6.63
CA GLY A 63 -22.69 32.95 -7.18
C GLY A 63 -22.72 31.86 -8.25
N TRP A 64 -23.48 30.79 -8.03
CA TRP A 64 -23.71 29.72 -8.99
C TRP A 64 -24.45 30.24 -10.24
N GLY A 65 -25.53 31.00 -10.06
CA GLY A 65 -26.32 31.57 -11.15
C GLY A 65 -25.48 32.49 -12.04
N LEU A 66 -24.76 33.43 -11.44
CA LEU A 66 -23.84 34.32 -12.14
C LEU A 66 -22.69 33.55 -12.84
N TYR A 67 -22.14 32.51 -12.20
CA TYR A 67 -21.14 31.64 -12.82
C TYR A 67 -21.69 30.92 -14.07
N LEU A 68 -22.91 30.37 -14.02
CA LEU A 68 -23.53 29.72 -15.18
C LEU A 68 -23.70 30.70 -16.34
N MET A 69 -24.15 31.92 -16.08
CA MET A 69 -24.30 32.97 -17.11
C MET A 69 -22.96 33.35 -17.74
N ILE A 70 -21.93 33.60 -16.93
CA ILE A 70 -20.61 34.09 -17.41
C ILE A 70 -19.79 32.97 -18.07
N ARG A 71 -19.75 31.77 -17.47
CA ARG A 71 -18.88 30.67 -17.91
C ARG A 71 -19.58 29.66 -18.83
N ARG A 72 -20.92 29.70 -18.94
CA ARG A 72 -21.74 28.87 -19.84
C ARG A 72 -21.38 27.38 -19.80
N ARG A 73 -21.07 26.88 -18.60
CA ARG A 73 -20.64 25.49 -18.30
C ARG A 73 -21.19 25.06 -16.95
N TRP A 74 -21.68 23.83 -16.85
CA TRP A 74 -22.15 23.26 -15.59
C TRP A 74 -21.01 23.08 -14.58
N LEU A 75 -21.27 23.37 -13.30
CA LEU A 75 -20.33 23.21 -12.17
C LEU A 75 -20.07 21.76 -11.74
N LEU A 76 -20.49 20.77 -12.53
CA LEU A 76 -20.39 19.33 -12.22
C LEU A 76 -18.95 18.79 -12.13
N ARG A 77 -17.93 19.58 -12.47
CA ARG A 77 -16.54 19.30 -12.10
C ARG A 77 -16.16 20.15 -10.89
N LEU A 78 -16.21 19.51 -9.71
CA LEU A 78 -15.82 20.12 -8.45
C LEU A 78 -14.32 20.48 -8.50
N SER A 79 -14.00 21.76 -8.69
CA SER A 79 -12.61 22.22 -8.64
C SER A 79 -12.14 22.33 -7.19
N TYR A 80 -10.82 22.24 -6.96
CA TYR A 80 -10.23 22.33 -5.62
C TYR A 80 -10.68 23.59 -4.86
N ARG A 81 -10.86 24.74 -5.54
CA ARG A 81 -11.39 25.97 -4.93
C ARG A 81 -12.86 25.85 -4.49
N TRP A 82 -13.69 25.15 -5.24
CA TRP A 82 -15.09 24.90 -4.87
C TRP A 82 -15.22 23.92 -3.71
N SER A 83 -14.40 22.87 -3.65
CA SER A 83 -14.32 22.01 -2.44
C SER A 83 -13.79 22.78 -1.23
N GLY A 84 -12.82 23.68 -1.42
CA GLY A 84 -12.34 24.56 -0.34
C GLY A 84 -13.44 25.47 0.22
N PHE A 85 -14.19 26.14 -0.65
CA PHE A 85 -15.35 26.96 -0.25
C PHE A 85 -16.44 26.12 0.45
N LEU A 86 -16.74 24.91 -0.04
CA LEU A 86 -17.70 24.02 0.58
C LEU A 86 -17.26 23.57 1.99
N LEU A 87 -15.99 23.25 2.19
CA LEU A 87 -15.43 22.88 3.50
C LEU A 87 -15.53 24.04 4.50
N LEU A 88 -15.26 25.28 4.07
CA LEU A 88 -15.45 26.48 4.89
C LEU A 88 -16.93 26.66 5.30
N LEU A 89 -17.87 26.48 4.36
CA LEU A 89 -19.30 26.56 4.64
C LEU A 89 -19.75 25.49 5.66
N LEU A 90 -19.35 24.23 5.47
CA LEU A 90 -19.67 23.13 6.38
C LEU A 90 -19.07 23.36 7.78
N ALA A 91 -17.84 23.89 7.87
CA ALA A 91 -17.21 24.23 9.14
C ALA A 91 -17.94 25.35 9.90
N VAL A 92 -18.44 26.37 9.20
CA VAL A 92 -19.26 27.44 9.81
C VAL A 92 -20.58 26.89 10.33
N LEU A 93 -21.27 26.03 9.58
CA LEU A 93 -22.51 25.39 10.03
C LEU A 93 -22.28 24.48 11.23
N LEU A 94 -21.20 23.69 11.23
CA LEU A 94 -20.82 22.84 12.35
C LEU A 94 -20.49 23.66 13.60
N LEU A 95 -19.69 24.73 13.48
CA LEU A 95 -19.36 25.63 14.60
C LEU A 95 -20.60 26.34 15.17
N ALA A 96 -21.52 26.77 14.30
CA ALA A 96 -22.79 27.35 14.71
C ALA A 96 -23.67 26.34 15.45
N HIS A 97 -23.60 25.05 15.08
CA HIS A 97 -24.34 23.99 15.73
C HIS A 97 -23.71 23.55 17.07
N ILE A 98 -22.38 23.51 17.20
CA ILE A 98 -21.69 23.30 18.49
C ILE A 98 -22.14 24.35 19.51
N ARG A 99 -22.20 25.64 19.13
CA ARG A 99 -22.66 26.71 20.02
C ARG A 99 -24.13 26.53 20.44
N PHE A 100 -24.99 26.07 19.54
CA PHE A 100 -26.39 25.76 19.86
C PHE A 100 -26.49 24.61 20.86
N TYR A 101 -25.72 23.53 20.65
CA TYR A 101 -25.60 22.42 21.60
C TYR A 101 -25.09 22.88 22.97
N GLU A 102 -24.05 23.71 23.03
CA GLU A 102 -23.51 24.25 24.29
C GLU A 102 -24.54 25.08 25.07
N VAL A 103 -25.33 25.93 24.38
CA VAL A 103 -26.42 26.69 25.00
C VAL A 103 -27.54 25.76 25.49
N ALA A 104 -27.96 24.77 24.69
CA ALA A 104 -28.98 23.80 25.07
C ALA A 104 -28.56 22.92 26.25
N ALA A 105 -27.29 22.49 26.30
CA ALA A 105 -26.71 21.73 27.40
C ALA A 105 -26.74 22.54 28.70
N ASN A 106 -26.27 23.79 28.66
CA ASN A 106 -26.26 24.71 29.81
C ASN A 106 -27.67 25.07 30.32
N GLN A 107 -28.71 24.89 29.48
CA GLN A 107 -30.11 25.08 29.85
C GLN A 107 -30.83 23.77 30.25
N GLY A 108 -30.14 22.64 30.28
CA GLY A 108 -30.71 21.33 30.66
C GLY A 108 -31.64 20.70 29.60
N LEU A 109 -31.76 21.30 28.41
CA LEU A 109 -32.71 20.90 27.35
C LEU A 109 -32.37 19.55 26.69
N LEU A 110 -31.18 19.00 26.94
CA LEU A 110 -30.73 17.70 26.43
C LEU A 110 -31.22 16.50 27.26
N SER A 111 -32.11 16.72 28.24
CA SER A 111 -32.59 15.70 29.19
C SER A 111 -33.54 14.68 28.54
N GLY A 112 -33.01 13.78 27.72
CA GLY A 112 -33.74 12.68 27.07
C GLY A 112 -34.11 12.90 25.60
N GLN A 113 -33.76 14.04 25.00
CA GLN A 113 -33.92 14.28 23.56
C GLN A 113 -32.59 14.14 22.80
N HIS A 114 -32.64 13.65 21.55
CA HIS A 114 -31.51 13.71 20.64
C HIS A 114 -31.37 15.12 20.03
N ILE A 115 -30.14 15.55 19.76
CA ILE A 115 -29.86 16.89 19.19
C ILE A 115 -30.60 17.14 17.85
N LEU A 116 -30.83 16.10 17.04
CA LEU A 116 -31.61 16.19 15.81
C LEU A 116 -33.10 16.53 16.04
N SER A 117 -33.75 15.96 17.05
CA SER A 117 -35.16 16.27 17.37
C SER A 117 -35.27 17.67 17.98
N LEU A 118 -34.37 18.03 18.90
CA LEU A 118 -34.32 19.38 19.49
C LEU A 118 -34.09 20.47 18.42
N THR A 119 -33.23 20.21 17.44
CA THR A 119 -33.02 21.12 16.29
C THR A 119 -34.26 21.23 15.42
N TRP A 120 -34.92 20.11 15.13
CA TRP A 120 -36.15 20.10 14.33
C TRP A 120 -37.28 20.86 15.02
N GLU A 121 -37.50 20.62 16.32
CA GLU A 121 -38.53 21.28 17.13
C GLU A 121 -38.28 22.79 17.23
N THR A 122 -37.03 23.23 17.48
CA THR A 122 -36.70 24.66 17.55
C THR A 122 -36.82 25.38 16.20
N LEU A 123 -36.35 24.78 15.10
CA LEU A 123 -36.55 25.31 13.74
C LEU A 123 -38.05 25.42 13.38
N TRP A 124 -38.86 24.44 13.78
CA TRP A 124 -40.28 24.41 13.45
C TRP A 124 -41.11 25.35 14.33
N ALA A 125 -40.72 25.56 15.59
CA ALA A 125 -41.30 26.58 16.46
C ALA A 125 -41.05 28.00 15.92
N GLN A 126 -39.81 28.31 15.52
CA GLN A 126 -39.43 29.62 14.96
C GLN A 126 -40.03 29.90 13.57
N LYS A 127 -40.72 28.94 12.95
CA LYS A 127 -41.41 29.09 11.65
C LYS A 127 -42.39 30.26 11.60
N ALA A 128 -43.17 30.48 12.67
CA ALA A 128 -44.13 31.59 12.71
C ALA A 128 -43.41 32.94 12.71
N GLU A 129 -42.39 33.09 13.57
CA GLU A 129 -41.57 34.28 13.69
C GLU A 129 -40.76 34.56 12.42
N HIS A 130 -40.24 33.52 11.75
CA HIS A 130 -39.46 33.67 10.51
C HIS A 130 -40.34 34.14 9.34
N LEU A 131 -41.58 33.64 9.27
CA LEU A 131 -42.56 34.10 8.28
C LEU A 131 -43.09 35.51 8.61
N GLN A 132 -43.14 35.90 9.90
CA GLN A 132 -43.46 37.27 10.33
C GLN A 132 -42.26 38.24 10.24
N GLY A 133 -41.03 37.73 10.19
CA GLY A 133 -39.80 38.51 10.10
C GLY A 133 -39.27 39.01 11.44
N THR A 134 -39.70 38.38 12.54
CA THR A 134 -39.36 38.72 13.93
C THR A 134 -38.43 37.69 14.58
N ALA A 135 -38.07 36.61 13.87
CA ALA A 135 -37.24 35.52 14.38
C ALA A 135 -35.88 36.02 14.90
N THR A 136 -35.50 35.54 16.08
CA THR A 136 -34.20 35.85 16.70
C THR A 136 -33.09 34.89 16.22
N PRO A 137 -31.80 35.30 16.16
CA PRO A 137 -30.71 34.44 15.72
C PRO A 137 -30.36 33.32 16.72
N GLY A 138 -31.16 32.23 16.77
CA GLY A 138 -31.02 31.14 17.75
C GLY A 138 -30.72 29.74 17.18
N ALA A 139 -31.22 29.38 16.00
CA ALA A 139 -31.30 27.99 15.52
C ALA A 139 -29.97 27.34 15.00
N GLY A 140 -28.81 27.77 15.52
CA GLY A 140 -27.50 27.20 15.18
C GLY A 140 -27.22 27.08 13.68
N GLY A 141 -26.59 25.97 13.28
CA GLY A 141 -26.32 25.62 11.88
C GLY A 141 -27.46 24.88 11.14
N GLY A 142 -28.68 24.88 11.67
CA GLY A 142 -29.83 24.17 11.08
C GLY A 142 -29.68 22.65 11.05
N MET A 143 -30.54 21.97 10.28
CA MET A 143 -30.51 20.50 10.19
C MET A 143 -29.22 19.96 9.57
N LEU A 144 -28.58 20.68 8.64
CA LEU A 144 -27.29 20.27 8.08
C LEU A 144 -26.18 20.37 9.14
N GLY A 145 -26.16 21.44 9.93
CA GLY A 145 -25.27 21.57 11.09
C GLY A 145 -25.51 20.47 12.14
N ALA A 146 -26.78 20.11 12.40
CA ALA A 146 -27.14 19.06 13.35
C ALA A 146 -26.71 17.66 12.91
N LEU A 147 -26.85 17.34 11.62
CA LEU A 147 -26.37 16.08 11.03
C LEU A 147 -24.84 15.98 11.09
N LEU A 148 -24.13 17.05 10.73
CA LEU A 148 -22.67 17.12 10.86
C LEU A 148 -22.22 16.99 12.31
N PHE A 149 -22.90 17.69 13.24
CA PHE A 149 -22.57 17.62 14.66
C PHE A 149 -22.83 16.23 15.25
N THR A 150 -23.95 15.58 14.89
CA THR A 150 -24.25 14.21 15.33
C THR A 150 -23.19 13.23 14.83
N LEU A 151 -22.78 13.35 13.56
CA LEU A 151 -21.76 12.50 12.96
C LEU A 151 -20.38 12.68 13.62
N PHE A 152 -19.93 13.93 13.80
CA PHE A 152 -18.60 14.19 14.36
C PHE A 152 -18.53 14.01 15.88
N SER A 153 -19.59 14.31 16.63
CA SER A 153 -19.60 14.05 18.09
C SER A 153 -19.66 12.55 18.41
N PHE A 154 -20.30 11.73 17.57
CA PHE A 154 -20.23 10.26 17.66
C PHE A 154 -18.80 9.73 17.42
N LEU A 155 -18.03 10.35 16.52
CA LEU A 155 -16.67 9.89 16.17
C LEU A 155 -15.56 10.47 17.07
N PHE A 156 -15.74 11.67 17.62
CA PHE A 156 -14.67 12.45 18.25
C PHE A 156 -15.06 13.17 19.55
N ASP A 157 -16.26 12.94 20.09
CA ASP A 157 -16.86 13.74 21.17
C ASP A 157 -17.01 15.24 20.81
N VAL A 158 -17.74 16.00 21.62
CA VAL A 158 -17.96 17.45 21.48
C VAL A 158 -16.64 18.21 21.41
N ASN A 159 -15.62 17.81 22.19
CA ASN A 159 -14.33 18.50 22.21
C ASN A 159 -13.44 18.15 21.00
N GLY A 160 -13.39 16.90 20.54
CA GLY A 160 -12.70 16.56 19.29
C GLY A 160 -13.40 17.13 18.05
N THR A 161 -14.74 17.26 18.08
CA THR A 161 -15.51 17.96 17.03
C THR A 161 -15.06 19.41 16.85
N LYS A 162 -14.65 20.11 17.92
CA LYS A 162 -14.05 21.47 17.82
C LYS A 162 -12.71 21.46 17.09
N ILE A 163 -11.89 20.42 17.28
CA ILE A 163 -10.62 20.22 16.54
C ILE A 163 -10.91 19.93 15.07
N VAL A 164 -11.92 19.11 14.76
CA VAL A 164 -12.38 18.84 13.38
C VAL A 164 -12.81 20.14 12.68
N VAL A 165 -13.53 21.05 13.34
CA VAL A 165 -13.86 22.37 12.78
C VAL A 165 -12.59 23.16 12.40
N ILE A 166 -11.57 23.20 13.27
CA ILE A 166 -10.30 23.88 12.99
C ILE A 166 -9.62 23.26 11.76
N LEU A 167 -9.58 21.92 11.67
CA LEU A 167 -9.02 21.22 10.52
C LEU A 167 -9.77 21.51 9.22
N LEU A 168 -11.12 21.51 9.25
CA LEU A 168 -11.96 21.85 8.09
C LEU A 168 -11.76 23.31 7.64
N LEU A 169 -11.57 24.24 8.57
CA LEU A 169 -11.25 25.64 8.26
C LEU A 169 -9.88 25.78 7.60
N LEU A 170 -8.84 25.10 8.13
CA LEU A 170 -7.49 25.12 7.56
C LEU A 170 -7.44 24.49 6.16
N LEU A 171 -8.04 23.30 6.01
CA LEU A 171 -8.11 22.60 4.72
C LEU A 171 -8.93 23.38 3.69
N GLY A 172 -10.06 23.96 4.11
CA GLY A 172 -10.88 24.81 3.27
C GLY A 172 -10.13 26.06 2.78
N LEU A 173 -9.37 26.72 3.67
CA LEU A 173 -8.57 27.90 3.34
C LEU A 173 -7.40 27.57 2.41
N LEU A 174 -6.69 26.46 2.58
CA LEU A 174 -5.67 26.00 1.63
C LEU A 174 -6.28 25.79 0.24
N LEU A 175 -7.38 25.06 0.17
CA LEU A 175 -8.02 24.70 -1.10
C LEU A 175 -8.61 25.92 -1.82
N LEU A 176 -9.07 26.94 -1.09
CA LEU A 176 -9.49 28.22 -1.64
C LEU A 176 -8.29 29.03 -2.20
N THR A 177 -7.22 29.15 -1.41
CA THR A 177 -6.07 30.02 -1.72
C THR A 177 -5.13 29.43 -2.77
N ASN A 178 -5.01 28.10 -2.85
CA ASN A 178 -4.00 27.38 -3.65
C ASN A 178 -2.55 27.65 -3.20
N LEU A 179 -2.35 27.95 -1.92
CA LEU A 179 -1.02 28.15 -1.34
C LEU A 179 -0.47 26.83 -0.80
N SER A 180 0.66 26.38 -1.35
CA SER A 180 1.39 25.22 -0.81
C SER A 180 1.85 25.49 0.62
N TYR A 181 1.55 24.57 1.54
CA TYR A 181 1.99 24.64 2.94
C TYR A 181 3.50 24.81 3.05
N VAL A 182 4.30 24.22 2.15
CA VAL A 182 5.77 24.37 2.17
C VAL A 182 6.18 25.83 2.01
N ARG A 183 5.50 26.58 1.14
CA ARG A 183 5.82 28.00 0.87
C ARG A 183 5.30 28.93 1.97
N THR A 184 4.11 28.67 2.50
CA THR A 184 3.56 29.48 3.61
C THR A 184 4.25 29.18 4.94
N PHE A 185 4.57 27.92 5.23
CA PHE A 185 5.36 27.53 6.40
C PHE A 185 6.79 28.08 6.33
N ALA A 186 7.45 28.09 5.16
CA ALA A 186 8.75 28.73 5.01
C ALA A 186 8.72 30.23 5.32
N VAL A 187 7.69 30.96 4.84
CA VAL A 187 7.50 32.39 5.17
C VAL A 187 7.15 32.58 6.65
N LEU A 188 6.29 31.74 7.23
CA LEU A 188 5.94 31.78 8.65
C LEU A 188 7.17 31.51 9.53
N LEU A 189 8.01 30.54 9.16
CA LEU A 189 9.23 30.17 9.89
C LEU A 189 10.31 31.25 9.74
N GLN A 190 10.42 31.90 8.57
CA GLN A 190 11.23 33.11 8.42
C GLN A 190 10.71 34.26 9.30
N TRP A 191 9.40 34.47 9.38
CA TRP A 191 8.80 35.49 10.24
C TRP A 191 9.02 35.18 11.72
N PHE A 192 8.84 33.93 12.15
CA PHE A 192 9.18 33.47 13.51
C PHE A 192 10.68 33.58 13.79
N ARG A 193 11.57 33.29 12.85
CA ARG A 193 13.02 33.48 13.02
C ARG A 193 13.40 34.95 13.14
N ASN A 194 12.73 35.83 12.40
CA ASN A 194 12.94 37.27 12.50
C ASN A 194 12.33 37.85 13.79
N LEU A 195 11.14 37.41 14.20
CA LEU A 195 10.55 37.75 15.49
C LEU A 195 11.40 37.24 16.64
N ALA A 196 11.90 36.00 16.57
CA ALA A 196 12.83 35.45 17.55
C ALA A 196 14.14 36.24 17.60
N ARG A 197 14.69 36.69 16.46
CA ARG A 197 15.81 37.65 16.45
C ARG A 197 15.44 38.95 17.16
N THR A 198 14.35 39.63 16.79
CA THR A 198 13.93 40.88 17.44
C THR A 198 13.62 40.72 18.94
N VAL A 199 13.05 39.59 19.36
CA VAL A 199 12.78 39.27 20.77
C VAL A 199 14.08 38.96 21.51
N ASN A 200 15.00 38.21 20.90
CA ASN A 200 16.31 37.89 21.47
C ASN A 200 17.19 39.15 21.58
N GLU A 201 17.24 39.99 20.55
CA GLU A 201 17.89 41.31 20.56
C GLU A 201 17.30 42.23 21.64
N ARG A 202 15.97 42.23 21.82
CA ARG A 202 15.31 42.99 22.91
C ARG A 202 15.58 42.39 24.29
N LEU A 203 15.68 41.07 24.42
CA LEU A 203 16.07 40.39 25.66
C LEU A 203 17.53 40.68 26.00
N TYR A 204 18.47 40.51 25.07
CA TYR A 204 19.87 40.91 25.25
C TYR A 204 20.00 42.40 25.56
N ALA A 205 19.26 43.29 24.89
CA ALA A 205 19.27 44.72 25.21
C ALA A 205 18.65 45.03 26.60
N PHE A 206 17.67 44.25 27.04
CA PHE A 206 17.06 44.38 28.38
C PHE A 206 17.98 43.85 29.49
N PHE A 207 18.57 42.67 29.30
CA PHE A 207 19.55 42.08 30.20
C PHE A 207 20.82 42.92 30.26
N ASN A 208 21.37 43.36 29.12
CA ASN A 208 22.53 44.26 29.10
C ASN A 208 22.20 45.59 29.78
N ARG A 209 21.02 46.18 29.60
CA ARG A 209 20.60 47.37 30.37
C ARG A 209 20.38 47.13 31.86
N GLN A 210 20.13 45.89 32.30
CA GLN A 210 20.18 45.54 33.73
C GLN A 210 21.62 45.33 34.22
N LEU A 211 22.47 44.67 33.43
CA LEU A 211 23.88 44.44 33.73
C LEU A 211 24.66 45.76 33.79
N GLU A 212 24.49 46.66 32.82
CA GLU A 212 25.00 48.04 32.84
C GLU A 212 24.51 48.80 34.08
N LYS A 213 23.22 48.70 34.44
CA LYS A 213 22.70 49.36 35.65
C LYS A 213 23.21 48.72 36.96
N ARG A 214 23.58 47.45 36.96
CA ARG A 214 24.26 46.78 38.08
C ARG A 214 25.74 47.18 38.16
N GLN A 215 26.47 47.10 37.04
CA GLN A 215 27.89 47.45 36.93
C GLN A 215 28.16 48.95 37.13
N ALA A 216 27.25 49.84 36.71
CA ALA A 216 27.34 51.27 37.01
C ALA A 216 27.05 51.57 38.49
N ARG A 217 26.16 50.81 39.14
CA ARG A 217 26.04 50.84 40.61
C ARG A 217 27.31 50.35 41.29
N GLN A 218 27.87 49.24 40.81
CA GLN A 218 29.05 48.59 41.38
C GLN A 218 30.30 49.47 41.23
N LYS A 219 30.53 50.09 40.06
CA LYS A 219 31.63 51.05 39.86
C LYS A 219 31.55 52.28 40.77
N ASN A 220 30.35 52.79 41.05
CA ASN A 220 30.15 53.90 41.98
C ASN A 220 30.23 53.48 43.47
N LEU A 221 30.51 52.21 43.76
CA LEU A 221 30.61 51.62 45.11
C LEU A 221 31.97 50.98 45.39
N THR A 222 32.98 51.19 44.53
CA THR A 222 34.32 50.59 44.67
C THR A 222 35.46 51.58 44.36
N SER A 223 35.25 52.89 44.51
CA SER A 223 36.24 53.93 44.14
C SER A 223 36.54 54.97 45.22
N GLU A 224 35.84 54.95 46.35
CA GLU A 224 36.16 55.72 47.56
C GLU A 224 36.05 54.79 48.78
N GLU A 225 36.69 55.17 49.88
CA GLU A 225 36.77 54.45 51.18
C GLU A 225 37.59 53.12 51.12
N GLU A 226 38.56 52.84 51.99
CA GLU A 226 38.90 53.37 53.33
C GLU A 226 40.37 52.97 53.69
N PRO A 227 41.04 53.48 54.76
CA PRO A 227 40.49 53.69 56.10
C PRO A 227 40.60 55.11 56.67
N ALA A 228 39.47 55.62 57.14
CA ALA A 228 39.42 56.58 58.22
C ALA A 228 38.51 56.03 59.34
N PHE A 229 39.12 55.37 60.32
CA PHE A 229 38.55 55.24 61.66
C PHE A 229 37.43 54.17 61.81
N LYS A 230 36.18 54.55 62.06
CA LYS A 230 35.16 53.71 62.76
C LYS A 230 34.15 53.02 61.83
N GLU A 231 34.15 51.68 61.90
CA GLU A 231 32.96 50.78 61.89
C GLU A 231 32.00 50.76 60.66
N PRO A 232 31.50 49.57 60.26
CA PRO A 232 32.22 48.34 59.90
C PRO A 232 31.71 47.68 58.58
N ARG A 233 32.44 46.70 58.03
CA ARG A 233 32.13 46.03 56.73
C ARG A 233 31.45 44.66 56.84
N GLU A 234 30.56 44.34 55.90
CA GLU A 234 30.21 42.96 55.50
C GLU A 234 29.95 42.80 53.98
N GLN A 235 30.53 41.73 53.40
CA GLN A 235 29.97 40.72 52.47
C GLN A 235 29.03 41.08 51.28
N THR A 236 29.04 40.44 50.08
CA THR A 236 30.04 39.72 49.23
C THR A 236 29.44 39.52 47.81
N ALA A 237 30.20 39.75 46.71
CA ALA A 237 30.00 39.22 45.33
C ALA A 237 31.15 39.74 44.42
N GLU A 238 31.68 39.06 43.39
CA GLU A 238 31.44 37.74 42.76
C GLU A 238 32.79 37.24 42.15
N ASN A 239 32.85 36.12 41.41
CA ASN A 239 34.12 35.56 40.88
C ASN A 239 34.81 36.40 39.77
N GLU A 240 36.15 36.36 39.80
CA GLU A 240 37.15 36.35 38.71
C GLU A 240 37.04 37.24 37.46
N LEU A 241 38.18 37.84 37.07
CA LEU A 241 38.43 38.43 35.74
C LEU A 241 39.94 38.50 35.45
N THR A 242 40.40 38.08 34.26
CA THR A 242 41.76 38.33 33.74
C THR A 242 41.75 38.67 32.23
N PRO A 243 42.78 39.36 31.66
CA PRO A 243 42.65 40.09 30.39
C PRO A 243 43.74 39.83 29.31
N GLU A 244 43.55 40.39 28.10
CA GLU A 244 44.57 40.76 27.07
C GLU A 244 45.44 39.64 26.42
N LYS A 245 45.96 39.70 25.16
CA LYS A 245 45.76 40.53 23.93
C LYS A 245 46.44 39.84 22.71
N ARG A 246 46.41 40.47 21.51
CA ARG A 246 47.08 40.16 20.20
C ARG A 246 46.36 39.16 19.27
N ASP A 247 46.33 39.24 17.93
CA ASP A 247 46.56 40.29 16.88
C ASP A 247 45.59 39.94 15.69
N VAL A 248 44.80 40.81 15.01
CA VAL A 248 45.05 41.76 13.88
C VAL A 248 45.78 41.14 12.66
N GLU A 249 45.47 41.31 11.36
CA GLU A 249 44.51 42.13 10.53
C GLU A 249 43.23 41.34 10.10
N GLY A 250 42.33 41.66 9.12
CA GLY A 250 42.10 42.74 8.09
C GLY A 250 42.12 42.20 6.63
N THR A 251 41.47 42.73 5.57
CA THR A 251 40.45 43.81 5.36
C THR A 251 39.67 43.56 4.01
N LEU A 252 38.81 44.46 3.48
CA LEU A 252 37.86 44.23 2.35
C LEU A 252 37.57 45.48 1.45
N PHE A 253 37.03 45.26 0.23
CA PHE A 253 36.27 46.18 -0.68
C PHE A 253 37.03 47.30 -1.45
N PRO A 254 36.44 48.00 -2.46
CA PRO A 254 35.21 47.78 -3.29
C PRO A 254 35.41 47.92 -4.84
N ASP A 255 34.34 47.74 -5.65
CA ASP A 255 33.67 48.78 -6.50
C ASP A 255 32.95 48.27 -7.80
N MET A 256 32.26 49.19 -8.51
CA MET A 256 31.15 48.94 -9.47
C MET A 256 31.53 49.04 -10.97
N GLU A 257 30.72 48.41 -11.86
CA GLU A 257 30.35 48.99 -13.17
C GLU A 257 29.02 48.42 -13.73
N GLN A 258 28.47 49.02 -14.81
CA GLN A 258 27.16 48.68 -15.41
C GLN A 258 27.27 48.28 -16.89
N SER A 259 26.35 47.44 -17.39
CA SER A 259 25.91 47.46 -18.81
C SER A 259 24.52 46.82 -18.97
N ASP A 260 23.81 47.20 -20.05
CA ASP A 260 22.39 46.88 -20.28
C ASP A 260 22.15 45.68 -21.24
N ALA A 261 20.90 45.22 -21.22
CA ALA A 261 20.05 44.96 -22.40
C ALA A 261 19.54 43.52 -22.72
N HIS A 262 18.24 43.52 -23.03
CA HIS A 262 17.45 42.59 -23.86
C HIS A 262 17.22 41.09 -23.51
N ALA A 263 15.94 40.83 -23.26
CA ALA A 263 15.18 39.59 -23.21
C ALA A 263 15.38 38.55 -24.33
N THR A 264 15.05 37.29 -24.02
CA THR A 264 14.04 36.50 -24.76
C THR A 264 13.47 35.38 -23.86
N GLU A 265 12.55 34.56 -24.40
CA GLU A 265 11.75 33.55 -23.69
C GLU A 265 12.31 32.10 -23.85
N GLU A 266 11.79 31.21 -22.99
CA GLU A 266 11.63 29.74 -23.16
C GLU A 266 12.83 28.75 -23.07
N ASP A 267 12.41 27.53 -22.66
CA ASP A 267 12.99 26.18 -22.71
C ASP A 267 14.16 25.68 -21.83
N ASP A 268 14.08 24.36 -21.58
CA ASP A 268 14.94 23.53 -20.74
C ASP A 268 16.38 23.38 -21.26
N ASP A 269 17.35 23.30 -20.33
CA ASP A 269 18.42 22.30 -20.46
C ASP A 269 19.02 21.93 -19.09
N HIS A 270 18.61 20.78 -18.53
CA HIS A 270 19.17 20.23 -17.28
C HIS A 270 20.34 19.28 -17.59
N ALA A 271 21.55 19.83 -17.74
CA ALA A 271 22.77 19.07 -17.97
C ALA A 271 23.63 18.87 -16.70
N SER A 272 23.69 17.63 -16.22
CA SER A 272 24.77 17.01 -15.44
C SER A 272 25.56 17.83 -14.39
N LEU A 273 25.26 17.58 -13.11
CA LEU A 273 26.29 17.29 -12.10
C LEU A 273 25.93 15.98 -11.40
N ALA A 274 26.95 15.19 -11.02
CA ALA A 274 26.77 13.82 -10.57
C ALA A 274 26.45 13.70 -9.06
N PRO A 275 25.67 12.69 -8.64
CA PRO A 275 25.54 12.32 -7.23
C PRO A 275 26.68 11.39 -6.82
N GLU A 276 27.64 11.88 -6.04
CA GLU A 276 28.55 11.03 -5.26
C GLU A 276 27.87 10.45 -4.00
N PRO A 277 28.36 9.33 -3.44
CA PRO A 277 27.50 8.40 -2.70
C PRO A 277 27.45 8.65 -1.18
N LEU A 278 26.24 8.79 -0.63
CA LEU A 278 25.99 8.62 0.80
C LEU A 278 25.94 7.12 1.16
N LEU A 279 27.11 6.54 1.44
CA LEU A 279 27.27 5.11 1.76
C LEU A 279 27.99 4.82 3.10
N ASP A 280 28.32 5.85 3.87
CA ASP A 280 29.23 5.76 5.04
C ASP A 280 28.58 5.74 6.42
N GLU A 281 27.28 6.02 6.54
CA GLU A 281 26.60 6.06 7.84
C GLU A 281 26.00 4.70 8.26
N ALA A 282 25.81 3.78 7.30
CA ALA A 282 25.29 2.43 7.56
C ALA A 282 26.35 1.40 8.04
N LYS A 283 27.65 1.73 7.97
CA LYS A 283 28.74 0.78 8.29
C LYS A 283 29.15 0.76 9.77
N ARG A 284 28.91 1.84 10.54
CA ARG A 284 29.49 2.03 11.88
C ARG A 284 28.81 1.23 13.02
N HIS A 285 27.85 0.35 12.70
CA HIS A 285 27.18 -0.53 13.66
C HIS A 285 27.31 -2.03 13.31
N LEU A 286 28.26 -2.43 12.46
CA LEU A 286 28.49 -3.82 12.05
C LEU A 286 29.92 -4.36 12.29
N GLU A 287 30.79 -3.59 12.95
CA GLU A 287 32.21 -3.95 13.17
C GLU A 287 32.54 -4.38 14.61
N THR A 288 31.64 -5.11 15.30
CA THR A 288 31.89 -5.63 16.66
C THR A 288 31.47 -7.10 16.92
N THR A 289 31.42 -7.97 15.90
CA THR A 289 31.33 -9.45 16.11
C THR A 289 31.88 -10.27 14.93
N ALA A 290 33.19 -10.20 14.65
CA ALA A 290 33.86 -11.10 13.71
C ALA A 290 35.33 -11.37 14.10
N GLY A 291 35.56 -12.43 14.88
CA GLY A 291 36.90 -12.98 15.16
C GLY A 291 36.99 -14.43 14.65
N PRO A 292 38.10 -14.85 14.00
CA PRO A 292 38.17 -16.15 13.34
C PRO A 292 38.56 -17.28 14.30
N LEU A 293 37.81 -18.38 14.28
CA LEU A 293 38.21 -19.65 14.89
C LEU A 293 37.81 -20.85 14.00
N PHE A 294 38.76 -21.27 13.17
CA PHE A 294 38.90 -22.66 12.71
C PHE A 294 40.36 -22.87 12.29
N GLU A 295 41.15 -23.49 13.16
CA GLU A 295 42.50 -23.96 12.86
C GLU A 295 42.70 -25.29 13.59
N GLU A 296 43.11 -26.34 12.87
CA GLU A 296 43.27 -27.68 13.43
C GLU A 296 44.64 -27.87 14.10
N LYS A 297 44.67 -28.59 15.23
CA LYS A 297 45.79 -29.47 15.58
C LYS A 297 45.41 -30.51 16.63
N HIS A 298 45.93 -31.72 16.44
CA HIS A 298 45.80 -32.81 17.40
C HIS A 298 46.72 -32.61 18.62
N ALA A 299 46.21 -33.03 19.78
CA ALA A 299 46.99 -33.69 20.82
C ALA A 299 46.19 -34.90 21.31
N LEU A 300 46.88 -35.96 21.72
CA LEU A 300 46.31 -37.11 22.41
C LEU A 300 46.40 -36.86 23.92
N ASP A 301 45.46 -37.40 24.69
CA ASP A 301 45.78 -38.23 25.86
C ASP A 301 44.54 -39.05 26.26
N GLU A 302 44.78 -40.19 26.91
CA GLU A 302 43.73 -41.09 27.39
C GLU A 302 43.39 -40.78 28.86
N ASP A 303 42.10 -40.68 29.19
CA ASP A 303 41.59 -41.39 30.38
C ASP A 303 40.07 -41.63 30.26
N GLY A 304 39.56 -42.64 30.97
CA GLY A 304 38.19 -43.14 30.80
C GLY A 304 37.39 -43.19 32.10
N SER A 305 36.24 -42.51 32.15
CA SER A 305 35.26 -42.70 33.23
C SER A 305 33.81 -42.61 32.75
N ASP A 306 33.12 -43.75 32.83
CA ASP A 306 31.67 -43.96 32.77
C ASP A 306 30.84 -42.90 33.51
N TRP A 307 29.93 -42.19 32.82
CA TRP A 307 28.78 -41.56 33.47
C TRP A 307 27.49 -41.82 32.69
N LYS A 308 26.40 -42.02 33.43
CA LYS A 308 25.25 -42.79 32.96
C LYS A 308 24.07 -41.95 32.47
N SER A 309 23.51 -42.43 31.37
CA SER A 309 22.16 -42.17 30.84
C SER A 309 21.17 -41.57 31.84
N HIS A 310 20.63 -40.40 31.52
CA HIS A 310 19.38 -39.89 32.09
C HIS A 310 18.41 -39.49 30.96
N SER A 311 17.13 -39.80 31.18
CA SER A 311 15.93 -39.29 30.48
C SER A 311 16.04 -38.98 28.97
N ARG A 312 15.65 -39.96 28.13
CA ARG A 312 15.02 -39.66 26.83
C ARG A 312 13.55 -39.30 27.06
N SER A 313 13.21 -38.02 27.01
CA SER A 313 11.87 -37.52 26.68
C SER A 313 11.97 -36.07 26.19
N ASP A 314 10.90 -35.58 25.56
CA ASP A 314 10.59 -34.15 25.43
C ASP A 314 11.59 -33.26 24.64
N LEU A 315 12.08 -33.78 23.51
CA LEU A 315 12.64 -32.96 22.42
C LEU A 315 11.86 -33.22 21.12
N GLY A 316 11.42 -32.15 20.47
CA GLY A 316 10.57 -32.22 19.28
C GLY A 316 11.26 -32.89 18.10
N ALA A 317 10.67 -33.99 17.62
CA ALA A 317 11.12 -34.66 16.40
C ALA A 317 10.76 -33.83 15.14
N PRO A 318 11.48 -34.02 14.02
CA PRO A 318 10.98 -33.63 12.70
C PRO A 318 9.56 -34.18 12.47
N LEU A 319 8.71 -33.39 11.82
CA LEU A 319 7.29 -33.70 11.66
C LEU A 319 7.13 -35.02 10.86
N PRO A 320 6.39 -36.02 11.37
CA PRO A 320 6.39 -37.37 10.81
C PRO A 320 5.82 -37.39 9.39
N GLU A 321 6.54 -38.01 8.45
CA GLU A 321 6.16 -38.00 7.05
C GLU A 321 4.89 -38.81 6.77
N ALA A 322 4.08 -38.32 5.83
CA ALA A 322 2.85 -38.97 5.42
C ALA A 322 3.17 -40.21 4.57
N LYS A 323 2.88 -41.40 5.12
CA LYS A 323 3.17 -42.70 4.50
C LYS A 323 2.62 -42.75 3.07
N THR A 324 3.45 -43.15 2.12
CA THR A 324 3.06 -43.28 0.72
C THR A 324 1.99 -44.37 0.54
N GLY A 325 0.77 -43.96 0.19
CA GLY A 325 -0.35 -44.87 -0.09
C GLY A 325 -0.02 -45.74 -1.31
N SER A 326 0.19 -47.04 -1.09
CA SER A 326 0.72 -47.95 -2.09
C SER A 326 -0.36 -48.50 -3.02
N LEU A 327 -0.70 -47.72 -4.06
CA LEU A 327 -1.08 -48.31 -5.35
C LEU A 327 0.19 -48.85 -6.01
N GLU A 328 0.19 -50.12 -6.40
CA GLU A 328 1.40 -50.83 -6.83
C GLU A 328 1.87 -50.41 -8.23
N GLY A 329 2.67 -49.34 -8.31
CA GLY A 329 3.32 -48.92 -9.55
C GLY A 329 4.32 -47.76 -9.38
N PRO A 330 5.35 -47.66 -10.23
CA PRO A 330 6.24 -46.50 -10.25
C PRO A 330 5.50 -45.27 -10.82
N TYR A 331 5.62 -44.14 -10.14
CA TYR A 331 4.99 -42.89 -10.61
C TYR A 331 5.61 -42.42 -11.94
N HIS A 332 4.75 -42.15 -12.93
CA HIS A 332 5.13 -41.65 -14.26
C HIS A 332 4.64 -40.22 -14.49
N LEU A 333 5.52 -39.39 -15.06
CA LEU A 333 5.20 -38.01 -15.45
C LEU A 333 4.11 -37.99 -16.56
N PRO A 334 3.19 -37.00 -16.56
CA PRO A 334 2.13 -36.90 -17.56
C PRO A 334 2.66 -36.90 -19.01
N PRO A 335 2.04 -37.67 -19.93
CA PRO A 335 2.45 -37.65 -21.33
C PRO A 335 1.93 -36.39 -22.04
N VAL A 336 2.78 -35.70 -22.80
CA VAL A 336 2.42 -34.42 -23.50
C VAL A 336 1.25 -34.53 -24.49
N ARG A 337 0.75 -35.75 -24.77
CA ARG A 337 -0.46 -36.00 -25.54
C ARG A 337 -1.76 -35.51 -24.88
N LEU A 338 -1.76 -35.27 -23.57
CA LEU A 338 -2.91 -34.73 -22.83
C LEU A 338 -3.16 -33.25 -23.15
N LEU A 339 -2.12 -32.52 -23.58
CA LEU A 339 -2.22 -31.12 -24.01
C LEU A 339 -2.46 -31.03 -25.53
N LYS A 340 -3.14 -29.97 -25.99
CA LYS A 340 -3.45 -29.71 -27.41
C LYS A 340 -2.27 -29.05 -28.12
N LYS A 341 -2.12 -29.30 -29.42
CA LYS A 341 -1.13 -28.61 -30.27
C LYS A 341 -1.71 -27.31 -30.85
N GLY A 342 -0.90 -26.25 -30.93
CA GLY A 342 -1.28 -25.01 -31.59
C GLY A 342 -1.47 -25.15 -33.11
N ASN A 343 -2.44 -24.41 -33.67
CA ASN A 343 -2.77 -24.43 -35.10
C ASN A 343 -1.75 -23.63 -35.93
N LYS A 344 -0.82 -24.33 -36.60
CA LYS A 344 0.24 -23.70 -37.43
C LYS A 344 -0.24 -23.16 -38.80
N SER A 345 -1.47 -23.44 -39.22
CA SER A 345 -1.93 -23.23 -40.61
C SER A 345 -2.14 -21.76 -41.04
N ALA A 346 -2.12 -20.80 -40.11
CA ALA A 346 -2.41 -19.39 -40.40
C ALA A 346 -1.18 -18.54 -40.84
N SER A 347 -0.06 -19.16 -41.23
CA SER A 347 1.21 -18.47 -41.43
C SER A 347 1.29 -17.66 -42.74
N GLU A 348 1.21 -18.34 -43.89
CA GLU A 348 1.66 -17.77 -45.18
C GLU A 348 0.83 -16.57 -45.65
N GLN A 349 -0.50 -16.66 -45.52
CA GLN A 349 -1.42 -15.64 -46.00
C GLN A 349 -1.35 -14.32 -45.19
N LYS A 350 -0.75 -14.35 -43.99
CA LYS A 350 -0.57 -13.20 -43.09
C LYS A 350 0.76 -12.46 -43.28
N ASN A 351 1.69 -12.93 -44.11
CA ASN A 351 2.97 -12.24 -44.32
C ASN A 351 2.87 -11.05 -45.31
N ARG A 352 1.94 -11.08 -46.27
CA ARG A 352 1.78 -9.99 -47.26
C ARG A 352 1.32 -8.66 -46.65
N SER A 353 0.51 -8.70 -45.60
CA SER A 353 0.04 -7.50 -44.89
C SER A 353 1.12 -6.84 -44.03
N ILE A 354 2.13 -7.58 -43.59
CA ILE A 354 3.21 -7.06 -42.72
C ILE A 354 4.10 -6.06 -43.47
N HIS A 355 4.46 -6.37 -44.73
CA HIS A 355 5.20 -5.43 -45.59
C HIS A 355 4.39 -4.17 -45.92
N GLN A 356 3.05 -4.28 -46.02
CA GLN A 356 2.17 -3.13 -46.19
C GLN A 356 2.16 -2.25 -44.92
N LEU A 357 2.13 -2.86 -43.73
CA LEU A 357 2.17 -2.14 -42.46
C LEU A 357 3.53 -1.44 -42.23
N ALA A 358 4.64 -2.11 -42.56
CA ALA A 358 5.98 -1.52 -42.52
C ALA A 358 6.08 -0.29 -43.42
N LYS A 359 5.65 -0.39 -44.69
CA LYS A 359 5.65 0.74 -45.62
C LYS A 359 4.72 1.88 -45.16
N LYS A 360 3.58 1.55 -44.54
CA LYS A 360 2.66 2.55 -43.97
C LYS A 360 3.27 3.28 -42.78
N LEU A 361 4.05 2.59 -41.94
CA LEU A 361 4.80 3.18 -40.83
C LEU A 361 5.88 4.15 -41.35
N GLU A 362 6.67 3.75 -42.35
CA GLU A 362 7.66 4.62 -43.02
C GLU A 362 7.01 5.87 -43.61
N GLN A 363 5.91 5.71 -44.36
CA GLN A 363 5.16 6.82 -44.96
C GLN A 363 4.53 7.75 -43.92
N THR A 364 4.12 7.22 -42.76
CA THR A 364 3.58 8.03 -41.66
C THR A 364 4.69 8.91 -41.08
N LEU A 365 5.84 8.33 -40.73
CA LEU A 365 6.98 9.06 -40.17
C LEU A 365 7.50 10.13 -41.14
N ASP A 366 7.63 9.82 -42.43
CA ASP A 366 8.02 10.79 -43.46
C ASP A 366 7.04 11.97 -43.56
N SER A 367 5.73 11.73 -43.42
CA SER A 367 4.72 12.80 -43.42
C SER A 367 4.82 13.78 -42.23
N PHE A 368 5.43 13.36 -41.12
CA PHE A 368 5.80 14.21 -39.98
C PHE A 368 7.22 14.78 -40.07
N GLY A 369 7.89 14.63 -41.22
CA GLY A 369 9.26 15.09 -41.46
C GLY A 369 10.32 14.28 -40.71
N VAL A 370 10.06 12.99 -40.46
CA VAL A 370 10.94 12.07 -39.73
C VAL A 370 11.36 10.93 -40.65
N ARG A 371 12.51 11.07 -41.31
CA ARG A 371 13.00 10.03 -42.22
C ARG A 371 13.66 8.89 -41.44
N ALA A 372 13.07 7.70 -41.57
CA ALA A 372 13.53 6.47 -40.94
C ALA A 372 13.05 5.27 -41.76
N LYS A 373 13.76 4.14 -41.67
CA LYS A 373 13.54 2.96 -42.51
C LYS A 373 13.43 1.69 -41.68
N VAL A 374 12.51 0.80 -42.02
CA VAL A 374 12.37 -0.52 -41.36
C VAL A 374 13.44 -1.47 -41.89
N THR A 375 14.26 -2.04 -41.00
CA THR A 375 15.36 -2.95 -41.34
C THR A 375 15.00 -4.42 -41.12
N GLN A 376 14.26 -4.73 -40.05
CA GLN A 376 13.76 -6.07 -39.73
C GLN A 376 12.33 -5.97 -39.20
N VAL A 377 11.57 -7.08 -39.32
CA VAL A 377 10.25 -7.20 -38.71
C VAL A 377 10.14 -8.55 -38.01
N HIS A 378 9.97 -8.52 -36.69
CA HIS A 378 9.84 -9.71 -35.84
C HIS A 378 8.38 -9.84 -35.39
N ARG A 379 7.73 -10.92 -35.82
CA ARG A 379 6.29 -11.13 -35.63
C ARG A 379 6.02 -12.02 -34.42
N GLY A 380 5.88 -11.41 -33.26
CA GLY A 380 5.45 -12.10 -32.03
C GLY A 380 3.97 -12.51 -32.06
N PRO A 381 3.50 -13.24 -31.02
CA PRO A 381 2.12 -13.73 -30.97
C PRO A 381 1.07 -12.63 -30.85
N ALA A 382 1.31 -11.63 -29.99
CA ALA A 382 0.37 -10.54 -29.66
C ALA A 382 0.71 -9.20 -30.35
N VAL A 383 2.00 -8.94 -30.61
CA VAL A 383 2.50 -7.73 -31.28
C VAL A 383 3.48 -8.09 -32.38
N THR A 384 3.66 -7.20 -33.35
CA THR A 384 4.76 -7.23 -34.32
C THR A 384 5.73 -6.10 -34.00
N ARG A 385 7.02 -6.42 -33.79
CA ARG A 385 8.10 -5.45 -33.59
C ARG A 385 8.73 -5.11 -34.94
N PHE A 386 8.63 -3.85 -35.35
CA PHE A 386 9.36 -3.29 -36.48
C PHE A 386 10.67 -2.68 -35.96
N GLU A 387 11.80 -3.12 -36.48
CA GLU A 387 13.10 -2.50 -36.17
C GLU A 387 13.33 -1.33 -37.13
N LEU A 388 13.41 -0.12 -36.57
CA LEU A 388 13.46 1.14 -37.29
C LEU A 388 14.84 1.79 -37.14
N GLN A 389 15.49 2.02 -38.29
CA GLN A 389 16.75 2.75 -38.41
C GLN A 389 16.45 4.22 -38.76
N PRO A 390 16.68 5.18 -37.85
CA PRO A 390 16.53 6.61 -38.17
C PRO A 390 17.69 7.11 -39.04
N GLU A 391 17.44 8.14 -39.86
CA GLU A 391 18.52 8.85 -40.54
C GLU A 391 19.39 9.69 -39.58
N THR A 392 20.63 9.94 -39.98
CA THR A 392 21.58 10.80 -39.25
C THR A 392 20.98 12.20 -39.01
N GLY A 393 20.95 12.62 -37.75
CA GLY A 393 20.37 13.91 -37.33
C GLY A 393 18.92 13.86 -36.84
N VAL A 394 18.20 12.73 -37.02
CA VAL A 394 16.86 12.54 -36.45
C VAL A 394 16.95 12.28 -34.94
N LYS A 395 16.48 13.23 -34.12
CA LYS A 395 16.39 13.06 -32.65
C LYS A 395 15.42 11.92 -32.30
N VAL A 396 15.87 10.96 -31.48
CA VAL A 396 15.05 9.83 -30.97
C VAL A 396 13.76 10.30 -30.30
N SER A 397 13.81 11.38 -29.52
CA SER A 397 12.65 11.96 -28.84
C SER A 397 11.52 12.35 -29.79
N ARG A 398 11.83 12.78 -31.02
CA ARG A 398 10.83 13.13 -32.05
C ARG A 398 10.10 11.91 -32.63
N ILE A 399 10.70 10.72 -32.59
CA ILE A 399 10.00 9.47 -32.94
C ILE A 399 9.12 9.05 -31.76
N VAL A 400 9.62 9.17 -30.53
CA VAL A 400 8.88 8.81 -29.31
C VAL A 400 7.64 9.69 -29.12
N SER A 401 7.71 10.99 -29.42
CA SER A 401 6.57 11.91 -29.35
C SER A 401 5.46 11.64 -30.37
N LEU A 402 5.74 10.90 -31.44
CA LEU A 402 4.76 10.55 -32.50
C LEU A 402 4.04 9.21 -32.23
N ALA A 403 4.13 8.66 -31.02
CA ALA A 403 3.53 7.37 -30.68
C ALA A 403 2.01 7.32 -30.95
N ASP A 404 1.27 8.35 -30.51
CA ASP A 404 -0.18 8.43 -30.67
C ASP A 404 -0.59 8.66 -32.15
N ASP A 405 0.17 9.50 -32.88
CA ASP A 405 -0.04 9.73 -34.31
C ASP A 405 0.22 8.47 -35.15
N MET A 406 1.28 7.71 -34.81
CA MET A 406 1.54 6.41 -35.43
C MET A 406 0.45 5.37 -35.08
N ALA A 407 -0.07 5.37 -33.84
CA ALA A 407 -1.15 4.48 -33.45
C ALA A 407 -2.43 4.79 -34.25
N LEU A 408 -2.80 6.08 -34.35
CA LEU A 408 -3.91 6.55 -35.18
C LEU A 408 -3.73 6.19 -36.65
N ALA A 409 -2.56 6.48 -37.22
CA ALA A 409 -2.25 6.21 -38.63
C ALA A 409 -2.28 4.72 -38.96
N LEU A 410 -1.73 3.84 -38.10
CA LEU A 410 -1.75 2.39 -38.28
C LEU A 410 -3.10 1.75 -37.91
N ALA A 411 -4.03 2.50 -37.30
CA ALA A 411 -5.27 2.01 -36.69
C ALA A 411 -5.04 0.98 -35.56
N ALA A 412 -3.97 1.19 -34.79
CA ALA A 412 -3.64 0.42 -33.59
C ALA A 412 -4.30 1.03 -32.34
N LYS A 413 -4.51 0.22 -31.30
CA LYS A 413 -5.04 0.68 -30.00
C LYS A 413 -4.04 1.56 -29.23
N ASP A 414 -2.77 1.20 -29.31
CA ASP A 414 -1.60 1.82 -28.67
C ASP A 414 -0.35 1.30 -29.41
N ILE A 415 0.79 1.99 -29.29
CA ILE A 415 2.09 1.57 -29.82
C ILE A 415 3.15 1.71 -28.73
N ARG A 416 3.97 0.68 -28.52
CA ARG A 416 5.12 0.73 -27.61
C ARG A 416 6.40 0.95 -28.41
N ILE A 417 7.20 1.94 -28.00
CA ILE A 417 8.49 2.26 -28.63
C ILE A 417 9.61 1.91 -27.64
N GLU A 418 10.48 1.01 -28.04
CA GLU A 418 11.68 0.60 -27.31
C GLU A 418 12.91 1.25 -27.96
N ALA A 419 13.47 2.27 -27.31
CA ALA A 419 14.56 3.08 -27.85
C ALA A 419 15.70 3.26 -26.84
N PRO A 420 16.95 2.85 -27.15
CA PRO A 420 17.33 1.94 -28.23
C PRO A 420 16.92 0.48 -27.93
N ILE A 421 16.92 -0.38 -28.95
CA ILE A 421 16.91 -1.84 -28.74
C ILE A 421 18.26 -2.24 -28.11
N PRO A 422 18.29 -3.05 -27.02
CA PRO A 422 19.54 -3.52 -26.44
C PRO A 422 20.44 -4.22 -27.47
N GLY A 423 21.69 -3.77 -27.58
CA GLY A 423 22.66 -4.34 -28.53
C GLY A 423 22.46 -3.97 -30.01
N LYS A 424 21.50 -3.09 -30.36
CA LYS A 424 21.29 -2.63 -31.74
C LYS A 424 21.13 -1.11 -31.82
N SER A 425 21.72 -0.48 -32.84
CA SER A 425 21.58 0.96 -33.13
C SER A 425 20.25 1.31 -33.81
N ALA A 426 19.14 0.77 -33.33
CA ALA A 426 17.79 0.89 -33.90
C ALA A 426 16.72 1.05 -32.81
N LEU A 427 15.53 1.54 -33.19
CA LEU A 427 14.36 1.62 -32.34
C LEU A 427 13.42 0.44 -32.63
N GLY A 428 12.79 -0.14 -31.61
CA GLY A 428 11.77 -1.17 -31.76
C GLY A 428 10.38 -0.59 -31.64
N ILE A 429 9.58 -0.61 -32.70
CA ILE A 429 8.18 -0.18 -32.69
C ILE A 429 7.29 -1.42 -32.62
N GLU A 430 6.69 -1.68 -31.46
CA GLU A 430 5.70 -2.74 -31.25
C GLU A 430 4.31 -2.25 -31.64
N VAL A 431 3.73 -2.86 -32.67
CA VAL A 431 2.34 -2.64 -33.09
C VAL A 431 1.51 -3.87 -32.75
N PRO A 432 0.36 -3.73 -32.05
CA PRO A 432 -0.57 -4.84 -31.79
C PRO A 432 -1.00 -5.58 -33.06
N ASN A 433 -1.01 -6.91 -32.99
CA ASN A 433 -1.55 -7.74 -34.06
C ASN A 433 -3.09 -7.61 -34.11
N PRO A 434 -3.73 -7.51 -35.29
CA PRO A 434 -5.20 -7.52 -35.40
C PRO A 434 -5.86 -8.78 -34.81
N GLU A 435 -5.12 -9.89 -34.80
CA GLU A 435 -5.49 -11.13 -34.12
C GLU A 435 -4.31 -11.61 -33.26
N ILE A 436 -4.52 -11.69 -31.95
CA ILE A 436 -3.54 -12.29 -31.02
C ILE A 436 -3.51 -13.80 -31.27
N SER A 437 -2.31 -14.33 -31.51
CA SER A 437 -2.09 -15.77 -31.72
C SER A 437 -1.97 -16.47 -30.37
N ILE A 438 -2.78 -17.50 -30.13
CA ILE A 438 -2.77 -18.26 -28.88
C ILE A 438 -1.49 -19.11 -28.82
N VAL A 439 -0.61 -18.81 -27.86
CA VAL A 439 0.51 -19.68 -27.46
C VAL A 439 -0.07 -20.80 -26.61
N THR A 440 0.05 -22.05 -27.04
CA THR A 440 -0.38 -23.20 -26.23
C THR A 440 0.62 -23.52 -25.12
N LEU A 441 0.19 -24.14 -24.02
CA LEU A 441 1.13 -24.66 -23.02
C LEU A 441 2.02 -25.77 -23.61
N ARG A 442 1.44 -26.60 -24.49
CA ARG A 442 2.15 -27.71 -25.13
C ARG A 442 3.36 -27.29 -25.94
N GLU A 443 3.27 -26.25 -26.77
CA GLU A 443 4.39 -25.84 -27.63
C GLU A 443 5.59 -25.26 -26.85
N VAL A 444 5.35 -24.83 -25.60
CA VAL A 444 6.41 -24.39 -24.69
C VAL A 444 6.99 -25.60 -23.94
N ILE A 445 6.15 -26.52 -23.44
CA ILE A 445 6.60 -27.78 -22.81
C ILE A 445 7.28 -28.75 -23.80
N GLU A 446 6.90 -28.74 -25.09
CA GLU A 446 7.59 -29.49 -26.14
C GLU A 446 8.90 -28.82 -26.63
N SER A 447 9.24 -27.61 -26.17
CA SER A 447 10.47 -26.92 -26.56
C SER A 447 11.72 -27.48 -25.87
N PRO A 448 12.91 -27.44 -26.51
CA PRO A 448 14.18 -27.78 -25.86
C PRO A 448 14.41 -26.95 -24.59
N ALA A 449 14.15 -25.64 -24.66
CA ALA A 449 14.30 -24.72 -23.53
C ALA A 449 13.54 -25.14 -22.26
N PHE A 450 12.38 -25.81 -22.38
CA PHE A 450 11.69 -26.39 -21.22
C PHE A 450 12.20 -27.81 -20.89
N ARG A 451 12.34 -28.68 -21.88
CA ARG A 451 12.75 -30.09 -21.67
C ARG A 451 14.10 -30.17 -20.99
N ASP A 452 15.06 -29.45 -21.53
CA ASP A 452 16.47 -29.46 -21.15
C ASP A 452 16.76 -28.47 -20.00
N SER A 453 15.72 -27.84 -19.42
CA SER A 453 15.89 -26.95 -18.26
C SER A 453 16.23 -27.72 -16.99
N ASP A 454 17.38 -27.39 -16.39
CA ASP A 454 17.79 -27.87 -15.08
C ASP A 454 16.82 -27.40 -13.98
N GLY A 455 16.46 -28.32 -13.09
CA GLY A 455 15.65 -28.06 -11.90
C GLY A 455 14.19 -28.52 -12.02
N LYS A 456 13.70 -29.13 -10.92
CA LYS A 456 12.31 -29.61 -10.79
C LYS A 456 11.27 -28.50 -10.77
N LEU A 457 11.71 -27.28 -10.43
CA LEU A 457 10.88 -26.09 -10.28
C LEU A 457 10.83 -25.19 -11.54
N SER A 458 11.05 -25.78 -12.72
CA SER A 458 10.93 -25.10 -14.02
C SER A 458 9.47 -24.92 -14.43
N VAL A 459 9.08 -23.72 -14.84
CA VAL A 459 7.71 -23.34 -15.24
C VAL A 459 7.68 -22.72 -16.64
N ALA A 460 6.80 -23.22 -17.51
CA ALA A 460 6.60 -22.69 -18.86
C ALA A 460 5.70 -21.44 -18.79
N LEU A 461 6.29 -20.26 -18.98
CA LEU A 461 5.56 -18.99 -18.86
C LEU A 461 4.84 -18.59 -20.15
N GLY A 462 5.45 -18.82 -21.32
CA GLY A 462 4.86 -18.42 -22.60
C GLY A 462 5.88 -18.25 -23.72
N ARG A 463 5.65 -17.29 -24.61
CA ARG A 463 6.62 -16.82 -25.62
C ARG A 463 6.85 -15.32 -25.52
N ASP A 464 8.07 -14.86 -25.83
CA ASP A 464 8.43 -13.45 -25.79
C ASP A 464 7.88 -12.63 -26.97
N ILE A 465 8.13 -11.32 -26.90
CA ILE A 465 8.59 -10.46 -28.01
C ILE A 465 8.59 -11.06 -29.43
N SER A 466 9.57 -11.92 -29.63
CA SER A 466 10.11 -12.44 -30.89
C SER A 466 9.50 -13.79 -31.26
N GLY A 467 8.86 -14.46 -30.30
CA GLY A 467 8.31 -15.81 -30.42
C GLY A 467 9.13 -16.89 -29.73
N GLU A 468 10.21 -16.55 -29.01
CA GLU A 468 11.05 -17.51 -28.29
C GLU A 468 10.40 -17.98 -26.98
N PRO A 469 10.56 -19.27 -26.57
CA PRO A 469 9.93 -19.82 -25.38
C PRO A 469 10.55 -19.23 -24.10
N VAL A 470 9.70 -18.71 -23.20
CA VAL A 470 10.12 -18.12 -21.93
C VAL A 470 9.84 -19.09 -20.79
N ILE A 471 10.90 -19.56 -20.14
CA ILE A 471 10.86 -20.50 -19.02
C ILE A 471 11.32 -19.79 -17.74
N GLY A 472 10.54 -19.89 -16.67
CA GLY A 472 10.95 -19.47 -15.32
C GLY A 472 11.46 -20.67 -14.51
N ASN A 473 12.19 -20.41 -13.42
CA ASN A 473 12.62 -21.48 -12.49
C ASN A 473 12.55 -20.97 -11.04
N LEU A 474 11.65 -21.51 -10.23
CA LEU A 474 11.36 -21.00 -8.88
C LEU A 474 12.51 -21.23 -7.88
N ALA A 475 13.47 -22.13 -8.13
CA ALA A 475 14.68 -22.22 -7.31
C ALA A 475 15.61 -21.00 -7.50
N LYS A 476 15.55 -20.38 -8.69
CA LYS A 476 16.30 -19.16 -9.05
C LYS A 476 15.52 -17.89 -8.71
N MET A 477 14.19 -17.92 -8.85
CA MET A 477 13.26 -16.87 -8.37
C MET A 477 12.44 -17.41 -7.17
N PRO A 478 12.99 -17.37 -5.94
CA PRO A 478 12.48 -18.17 -4.80
C PRO A 478 11.02 -17.90 -4.45
N HIS A 479 10.59 -16.65 -4.65
CA HIS A 479 9.24 -16.17 -4.40
C HIS A 479 8.79 -15.32 -5.60
N LEU A 480 7.54 -15.48 -6.01
CA LEU A 480 6.96 -14.89 -7.22
C LEU A 480 5.61 -14.23 -6.89
N LEU A 481 5.49 -12.93 -7.20
CA LEU A 481 4.23 -12.18 -7.11
C LEU A 481 3.54 -12.12 -8.48
N VAL A 482 2.27 -12.52 -8.59
CA VAL A 482 1.50 -12.56 -9.86
C VAL A 482 0.22 -11.74 -9.74
N ALA A 483 0.13 -10.60 -10.43
CA ALA A 483 -0.98 -9.67 -10.25
C ALA A 483 -1.56 -9.15 -11.58
N GLY A 484 -2.85 -8.82 -11.58
CA GLY A 484 -3.55 -8.24 -12.74
C GLY A 484 -5.06 -8.32 -12.62
N ALA A 485 -5.79 -7.57 -13.45
CA ALA A 485 -7.25 -7.51 -13.38
C ALA A 485 -7.93 -8.84 -13.74
N THR A 486 -9.19 -9.01 -13.35
CA THR A 486 -10.02 -10.17 -13.71
C THR A 486 -10.06 -10.37 -15.24
N GLY A 487 -9.87 -11.61 -15.71
CA GLY A 487 -9.84 -11.93 -17.14
C GLY A 487 -8.57 -11.52 -17.90
N SER A 488 -7.58 -10.93 -17.23
CA SER A 488 -6.30 -10.51 -17.86
C SER A 488 -5.39 -11.67 -18.27
N GLY A 489 -5.41 -12.79 -17.54
CA GLY A 489 -4.60 -13.99 -17.78
C GLY A 489 -4.08 -14.70 -16.53
N LYS A 490 -4.16 -14.06 -15.34
CA LYS A 490 -3.64 -14.54 -14.04
C LYS A 490 -3.81 -16.05 -13.80
N SER A 491 -5.05 -16.53 -13.70
CA SER A 491 -5.36 -17.90 -13.28
C SER A 491 -4.92 -18.96 -14.30
N VAL A 492 -5.05 -18.66 -15.60
CA VAL A 492 -4.53 -19.51 -16.69
C VAL A 492 -3.01 -19.66 -16.60
N CYS A 493 -2.29 -18.61 -16.19
CA CYS A 493 -0.85 -18.67 -15.99
C CYS A 493 -0.46 -19.46 -14.74
N ILE A 494 -1.20 -19.32 -13.62
CA ILE A 494 -1.00 -20.13 -12.41
C ILE A 494 -1.23 -21.62 -12.72
N ASN A 495 -2.31 -21.94 -13.44
CA ASN A 495 -2.55 -23.29 -13.96
C ASN A 495 -1.43 -23.77 -14.90
N GLY A 496 -0.91 -22.90 -15.78
CA GLY A 496 0.27 -23.18 -16.60
C GLY A 496 1.52 -23.52 -15.78
N MET A 497 1.76 -22.82 -14.67
CA MET A 497 2.85 -23.11 -13.73
C MET A 497 2.65 -24.45 -13.02
N ILE A 498 1.48 -24.70 -12.42
CA ILE A 498 1.17 -25.96 -11.70
C ILE A 498 1.33 -27.16 -12.64
N ILE A 499 0.74 -27.09 -13.83
CA ILE A 499 0.87 -28.14 -14.85
C ILE A 499 2.34 -28.31 -15.27
N SER A 500 3.11 -27.23 -15.45
CA SER A 500 4.55 -27.34 -15.75
C SER A 500 5.32 -28.12 -14.68
N LEU A 501 5.03 -27.90 -13.40
CA LEU A 501 5.65 -28.61 -12.28
C LEU A 501 5.25 -30.09 -12.28
N LEU A 502 3.96 -30.41 -12.51
CA LEU A 502 3.48 -31.79 -12.67
C LEU A 502 4.14 -32.52 -13.87
N TYR A 503 4.57 -31.79 -14.91
CA TYR A 503 5.33 -32.32 -16.04
C TYR A 503 6.86 -32.46 -15.79
N LYS A 504 7.39 -31.97 -14.66
CA LYS A 504 8.82 -32.01 -14.30
C LYS A 504 9.14 -32.80 -13.02
N ALA A 505 8.20 -32.91 -12.09
CA ALA A 505 8.43 -33.39 -10.73
C ALA A 505 7.42 -34.45 -10.25
N ARG A 506 7.94 -35.44 -9.52
CA ARG A 506 7.17 -36.47 -8.82
C ARG A 506 6.65 -35.96 -7.45
N PRO A 507 5.67 -36.63 -6.81
CA PRO A 507 5.18 -36.27 -5.47
C PRO A 507 6.24 -36.31 -4.36
N ASP A 508 7.26 -37.15 -4.52
CA ASP A 508 8.45 -37.26 -3.66
C ASP A 508 9.53 -36.19 -3.94
N GLU A 509 9.39 -35.41 -5.01
CA GLU A 509 10.34 -34.36 -5.37
C GLU A 509 9.79 -32.95 -5.13
N VAL A 510 8.48 -32.75 -5.34
CA VAL A 510 7.77 -31.47 -5.14
C VAL A 510 6.42 -31.73 -4.48
N LYS A 511 6.15 -30.98 -3.41
CA LYS A 511 4.88 -30.94 -2.69
C LYS A 511 4.23 -29.55 -2.78
N PHE A 512 2.90 -29.50 -2.68
CA PHE A 512 2.10 -28.28 -2.77
C PHE A 512 1.31 -27.98 -1.50
N LEU A 513 1.28 -26.70 -1.13
CA LEU A 513 0.23 -26.12 -0.29
C LEU A 513 -0.57 -25.16 -1.17
N MET A 514 -1.85 -25.42 -1.40
CA MET A 514 -2.72 -24.57 -2.23
C MET A 514 -3.77 -23.87 -1.38
N ILE A 515 -3.91 -22.56 -1.56
CA ILE A 515 -4.86 -21.69 -0.86
C ILE A 515 -5.73 -20.98 -1.90
N ASP A 516 -7.02 -21.29 -1.89
CA ASP A 516 -8.06 -20.72 -2.76
C ASP A 516 -9.30 -20.37 -1.92
N PRO A 517 -9.38 -19.12 -1.40
CA PRO A 517 -10.50 -18.69 -0.56
C PRO A 517 -11.82 -18.52 -1.33
N LYS A 518 -11.82 -18.70 -2.65
CA LYS A 518 -13.01 -18.60 -3.52
C LYS A 518 -13.54 -19.96 -3.95
N MET A 519 -12.74 -21.02 -3.79
CA MET A 519 -13.00 -22.39 -4.24
C MET A 519 -13.17 -22.56 -5.77
N VAL A 520 -12.71 -21.60 -6.59
CA VAL A 520 -12.97 -21.58 -8.05
C VAL A 520 -11.81 -22.12 -8.88
N GLU A 521 -10.57 -21.79 -8.52
CA GLU A 521 -9.42 -21.83 -9.42
C GLU A 521 -8.49 -23.03 -9.11
N LEU A 522 -8.28 -23.33 -7.83
CA LEU A 522 -7.37 -24.42 -7.40
C LEU A 522 -8.12 -25.66 -6.90
N SER A 523 -9.43 -25.60 -6.65
CA SER A 523 -10.25 -26.72 -6.18
C SER A 523 -10.13 -27.98 -7.04
N VAL A 524 -9.85 -27.84 -8.34
CA VAL A 524 -9.62 -28.96 -9.28
C VAL A 524 -8.44 -29.84 -8.87
N TYR A 525 -7.43 -29.30 -8.18
CA TYR A 525 -6.21 -30.02 -7.78
C TYR A 525 -6.34 -30.79 -6.45
N ASN A 526 -7.46 -30.71 -5.73
CA ASN A 526 -7.69 -31.56 -4.56
C ASN A 526 -7.41 -33.04 -4.90
N GLU A 527 -6.88 -33.82 -3.97
CA GLU A 527 -6.55 -35.25 -4.13
C GLU A 527 -5.40 -35.59 -5.09
N ILE A 528 -4.60 -34.63 -5.61
CA ILE A 528 -3.33 -35.01 -6.26
C ILE A 528 -2.29 -35.45 -5.19
N PRO A 529 -1.48 -36.50 -5.44
CA PRO A 529 -0.45 -36.98 -4.52
C PRO A 529 0.62 -35.94 -4.16
N HIS A 530 0.79 -34.88 -4.96
CA HIS A 530 1.66 -33.75 -4.63
C HIS A 530 1.13 -32.83 -3.52
N LEU A 531 -0.15 -32.88 -3.13
CA LEU A 531 -0.64 -32.02 -2.04
C LEU A 531 -0.06 -32.44 -0.66
N LEU A 532 0.12 -31.45 0.22
CA LEU A 532 0.40 -31.65 1.64
C LEU A 532 -0.89 -31.83 2.46
N ILE A 533 -1.92 -31.05 2.13
CA ILE A 533 -3.26 -31.06 2.72
C ILE A 533 -4.29 -30.73 1.62
N PRO A 534 -5.59 -30.97 1.81
CA PRO A 534 -6.63 -30.45 0.91
C PRO A 534 -6.50 -28.94 0.65
N VAL A 535 -6.97 -28.47 -0.50
CA VAL A 535 -6.93 -27.05 -0.89
C VAL A 535 -7.60 -26.21 0.20
N VAL A 536 -6.86 -25.24 0.75
CA VAL A 536 -7.31 -24.47 1.91
C VAL A 536 -8.21 -23.33 1.46
N THR A 537 -9.46 -23.36 1.90
CA THR A 537 -10.52 -22.45 1.48
C THR A 537 -10.95 -21.44 2.56
N ASP A 538 -10.62 -21.68 3.83
CA ASP A 538 -10.86 -20.73 4.91
C ASP A 538 -9.61 -19.84 5.15
N PRO A 539 -9.74 -18.50 5.14
CA PRO A 539 -8.61 -17.59 5.33
C PRO A 539 -7.85 -17.71 6.67
N ARG A 540 -8.49 -18.18 7.75
CA ARG A 540 -7.83 -18.39 9.06
C ARG A 540 -7.08 -19.72 9.07
N LYS A 541 -7.68 -20.79 8.53
CA LYS A 541 -6.97 -22.06 8.29
C LYS A 541 -5.77 -21.83 7.34
N ALA A 542 -5.86 -20.90 6.39
CA ALA A 542 -4.75 -20.51 5.53
C ALA A 542 -3.61 -19.77 6.27
N SER A 543 -3.89 -18.79 7.14
CA SER A 543 -2.83 -18.12 7.90
C SER A 543 -2.12 -19.08 8.86
N MET A 544 -2.86 -19.99 9.50
CA MET A 544 -2.30 -21.06 10.32
C MET A 544 -1.46 -22.06 9.50
N ALA A 545 -1.89 -22.43 8.29
CA ALA A 545 -1.11 -23.29 7.39
C ALA A 545 0.21 -22.61 6.94
N LEU A 546 0.21 -21.28 6.71
CA LEU A 546 1.43 -20.53 6.44
C LEU A 546 2.39 -20.55 7.65
N LYS A 547 1.88 -20.38 8.88
CA LYS A 547 2.70 -20.52 10.11
C LYS A 547 3.27 -21.93 10.28
N LYS A 548 2.55 -22.97 9.87
CA LYS A 548 3.08 -24.36 9.83
C LYS A 548 4.21 -24.54 8.80
N VAL A 549 4.13 -23.89 7.64
CA VAL A 549 5.24 -23.90 6.65
C VAL A 549 6.46 -23.12 7.14
N VAL A 550 6.28 -22.09 7.98
CA VAL A 550 7.39 -21.42 8.70
C VAL A 550 8.06 -22.39 9.69
N GLN A 551 7.29 -23.20 10.43
CA GLN A 551 7.85 -24.22 11.33
C GLN A 551 8.64 -25.31 10.56
N GLU A 552 8.10 -25.81 9.44
CA GLU A 552 8.80 -26.72 8.52
C GLU A 552 10.12 -26.12 8.00
N MET A 553 10.14 -24.82 7.65
CA MET A 553 11.35 -24.11 7.25
C MET A 553 12.42 -24.11 8.36
N GLU A 554 12.03 -23.84 9.61
CA GLU A 554 12.93 -23.88 10.76
C GLU A 554 13.47 -25.29 11.02
N SER A 555 12.62 -26.32 10.99
CA SER A 555 13.03 -27.72 11.16
C SER A 555 14.05 -28.15 10.11
N ARG A 556 13.89 -27.73 8.84
CA ARG A 556 14.87 -27.98 7.78
C ARG A 556 16.20 -27.30 8.06
N TYR A 557 16.21 -26.06 8.55
CA TYR A 557 17.45 -25.37 8.93
C TYR A 557 18.18 -26.06 10.09
N GLN A 558 17.45 -26.58 11.09
CA GLN A 558 18.04 -27.38 12.17
C GLN A 558 18.67 -28.67 11.63
N LEU A 559 17.98 -29.35 10.72
CA LEU A 559 18.45 -30.58 10.06
C LEU A 559 19.70 -30.34 9.19
N PHE A 560 19.77 -29.19 8.49
CA PHE A 560 20.95 -28.79 7.73
C PHE A 560 22.15 -28.51 8.66
N ALA A 561 21.92 -27.80 9.77
CA ALA A 561 22.97 -27.54 10.77
C ALA A 561 23.51 -28.84 11.38
N GLN A 562 22.63 -29.79 11.74
CA GLN A 562 23.01 -31.12 12.27
C GLN A 562 23.80 -31.96 11.24
N THR A 563 23.55 -31.78 9.94
CA THR A 563 24.23 -32.53 8.86
C THR A 563 25.42 -31.78 8.24
N GLY A 564 25.72 -30.55 8.69
CA GLY A 564 26.76 -29.70 8.10
C GLY A 564 26.44 -29.20 6.69
N THR A 565 25.20 -29.31 6.24
CA THR A 565 24.76 -28.82 4.92
C THR A 565 24.26 -27.36 5.01
N ARG A 566 24.08 -26.70 3.87
CA ARG A 566 23.71 -25.26 3.80
C ARG A 566 22.36 -25.01 3.12
N ASP A 567 21.84 -26.01 2.42
CA ASP A 567 20.71 -25.92 1.51
C ASP A 567 20.16 -27.33 1.23
N ILE A 568 18.90 -27.38 0.76
CA ILE A 568 18.20 -28.61 0.42
C ILE A 568 18.91 -29.44 -0.67
N GLU A 569 19.66 -28.80 -1.57
CA GLU A 569 20.35 -29.47 -2.67
C GLU A 569 21.51 -30.32 -2.15
N ARG A 570 22.37 -29.76 -1.30
CA ARG A 570 23.43 -30.50 -0.59
C ARG A 570 22.88 -31.54 0.35
N TYR A 571 21.78 -31.24 1.05
CA TYR A 571 21.11 -32.20 1.93
C TYR A 571 20.63 -33.43 1.14
N ASN A 572 19.88 -33.22 0.05
CA ASN A 572 19.36 -34.30 -0.77
C ASN A 572 20.47 -35.08 -1.50
N GLN A 573 21.57 -34.43 -1.90
CA GLN A 573 22.77 -35.11 -2.41
C GLN A 573 23.42 -36.00 -1.35
N MET A 574 23.52 -35.52 -0.09
CA MET A 574 24.07 -36.33 1.01
C MET A 574 23.18 -37.54 1.33
N MET A 575 21.85 -37.37 1.35
CA MET A 575 20.92 -38.47 1.60
C MET A 575 20.92 -39.50 0.46
N GLU A 576 21.02 -39.05 -0.80
CA GLU A 576 21.20 -39.94 -1.96
C GLU A 576 22.45 -40.81 -1.85
N MET A 577 23.60 -40.23 -1.47
CA MET A 577 24.84 -41.00 -1.23
C MET A 577 24.73 -41.98 -0.06
N ARG A 578 23.78 -41.77 0.87
CA ARG A 578 23.53 -42.65 2.02
C ARG A 578 22.39 -43.66 1.77
N GLY A 579 21.71 -43.59 0.63
CA GLY A 579 20.49 -44.38 0.38
C GLY A 579 19.32 -44.00 1.30
N GLN A 580 19.30 -42.77 1.81
CA GLN A 580 18.26 -42.23 2.69
C GLN A 580 17.28 -41.33 1.92
N GLU A 581 16.11 -41.09 2.51
CA GLU A 581 15.03 -40.32 1.87
C GLU A 581 15.38 -38.84 1.72
N LYS A 582 14.87 -38.23 0.65
CA LYS A 582 15.13 -36.84 0.25
C LYS A 582 13.98 -35.95 0.70
N LEU A 583 14.29 -34.73 1.13
CA LEU A 583 13.25 -33.73 1.38
C LEU A 583 12.67 -33.22 0.06
N PRO A 584 11.34 -33.23 -0.14
CA PRO A 584 10.73 -32.59 -1.30
C PRO A 584 10.82 -31.06 -1.18
N TYR A 585 10.92 -30.38 -2.33
CA TYR A 585 10.66 -28.94 -2.39
C TYR A 585 9.19 -28.67 -2.09
N ILE A 586 8.85 -27.57 -1.41
CA ILE A 586 7.46 -27.17 -1.17
C ILE A 586 7.18 -25.91 -1.99
N VAL A 587 6.09 -25.93 -2.77
CA VAL A 587 5.58 -24.73 -3.46
C VAL A 587 4.23 -24.36 -2.85
N VAL A 588 4.20 -23.23 -2.13
CA VAL A 588 2.97 -22.64 -1.61
C VAL A 588 2.35 -21.75 -2.69
N ILE A 589 1.06 -21.93 -2.96
CA ILE A 589 0.32 -21.23 -4.00
C ILE A 589 -0.90 -20.56 -3.38
N ILE A 590 -0.98 -19.23 -3.47
CA ILE A 590 -2.10 -18.41 -2.99
C ILE A 590 -2.74 -17.76 -4.20
N ASP A 591 -3.99 -18.09 -4.55
CA ASP A 591 -4.63 -17.50 -5.73
C ASP A 591 -5.05 -16.03 -5.53
N GLU A 592 -5.54 -15.70 -4.33
CA GLU A 592 -6.00 -14.35 -3.97
C GLU A 592 -5.50 -13.96 -2.57
N LEU A 593 -4.33 -13.33 -2.51
CA LEU A 593 -3.77 -12.75 -1.29
C LEU A 593 -4.72 -11.72 -0.64
N ALA A 594 -5.47 -10.97 -1.44
CA ALA A 594 -6.34 -9.90 -0.96
C ALA A 594 -7.37 -10.40 0.07
N ASP A 595 -7.93 -11.59 -0.15
CA ASP A 595 -8.96 -12.15 0.72
C ASP A 595 -8.36 -12.69 2.04
N LEU A 596 -7.08 -13.06 2.05
CA LEU A 596 -6.33 -13.37 3.28
C LEU A 596 -6.00 -12.11 4.08
N MET A 597 -5.49 -11.07 3.40
CA MET A 597 -5.15 -9.78 3.99
C MET A 597 -6.37 -9.05 4.55
N MET A 598 -7.58 -9.30 4.02
CA MET A 598 -8.83 -8.79 4.58
C MET A 598 -9.27 -9.46 5.90
N VAL A 599 -8.75 -10.64 6.24
CA VAL A 599 -9.19 -11.42 7.42
C VAL A 599 -8.13 -11.50 8.51
N ALA A 600 -6.86 -11.66 8.15
CA ALA A 600 -5.75 -11.82 9.09
C ALA A 600 -4.45 -11.16 8.58
N PRO A 601 -4.43 -9.83 8.32
CA PRO A 601 -3.32 -9.16 7.64
C PRO A 601 -1.97 -9.35 8.35
N GLY A 602 -1.93 -9.21 9.68
CA GLY A 602 -0.69 -9.36 10.46
C GLY A 602 -0.09 -10.76 10.35
N ASP A 603 -0.87 -11.80 10.65
CA ASP A 603 -0.43 -13.20 10.57
C ASP A 603 0.07 -13.59 9.17
N VAL A 604 -0.62 -13.09 8.13
CA VAL A 604 -0.35 -13.41 6.73
C VAL A 604 0.88 -12.66 6.23
N GLU A 605 1.01 -11.37 6.53
CA GLU A 605 2.18 -10.57 6.17
C GLU A 605 3.44 -11.04 6.91
N GLU A 606 3.34 -11.36 8.21
CA GLU A 606 4.45 -11.91 9.00
C GLU A 606 4.96 -13.22 8.39
N ALA A 607 4.05 -14.20 8.17
CA ALA A 607 4.42 -15.49 7.63
C ALA A 607 4.97 -15.39 6.20
N ILE A 608 4.37 -14.56 5.33
CA ILE A 608 4.88 -14.31 3.97
C ILE A 608 6.26 -13.65 4.02
N SER A 609 6.46 -12.63 4.86
CA SER A 609 7.74 -11.92 5.00
C SER A 609 8.84 -12.89 5.47
N ARG A 610 8.56 -13.67 6.53
CA ARG A 610 9.51 -14.62 7.13
C ARG A 610 9.87 -15.77 6.18
N LEU A 611 8.90 -16.30 5.43
CA LEU A 611 9.18 -17.26 4.36
C LEU A 611 9.97 -16.62 3.22
N ALA A 612 9.59 -15.42 2.76
CA ALA A 612 10.25 -14.77 1.64
C ALA A 612 11.71 -14.36 1.90
N GLN A 613 12.09 -14.21 3.18
CA GLN A 613 13.47 -13.92 3.60
C GLN A 613 14.38 -15.15 3.67
N MET A 614 13.86 -16.28 4.14
CA MET A 614 14.71 -17.44 4.52
C MET A 614 14.41 -18.73 3.75
N ALA A 615 13.20 -18.92 3.21
CA ALA A 615 12.74 -20.25 2.82
C ALA A 615 13.41 -20.82 1.55
N ARG A 616 14.12 -19.98 0.78
CA ARG A 616 14.90 -20.37 -0.41
C ARG A 616 15.84 -21.56 -0.16
N ALA A 617 16.65 -21.52 0.91
CA ALA A 617 17.63 -22.59 1.17
C ALA A 617 16.95 -23.87 1.68
N ALA A 618 15.81 -23.73 2.38
CA ALA A 618 14.95 -24.83 2.82
C ALA A 618 14.17 -25.50 1.67
N GLY A 619 14.28 -25.01 0.43
CA GLY A 619 13.56 -25.52 -0.73
C GLY A 619 12.06 -25.21 -0.70
N ILE A 620 11.68 -24.12 -0.05
CA ILE A 620 10.29 -23.69 0.12
C ILE A 620 10.07 -22.40 -0.66
N HIS A 621 9.07 -22.40 -1.54
CA HIS A 621 8.85 -21.40 -2.56
C HIS A 621 7.43 -20.84 -2.50
N LEU A 622 7.25 -19.57 -2.87
CA LEU A 622 5.95 -18.89 -2.81
C LEU A 622 5.53 -18.45 -4.22
N ILE A 623 4.33 -18.83 -4.65
CA ILE A 623 3.62 -18.22 -5.77
C ILE A 623 2.40 -17.50 -5.16
N ILE A 624 2.49 -16.18 -5.06
CA ILE A 624 1.45 -15.36 -4.43
C ILE A 624 0.76 -14.55 -5.52
N ALA A 625 -0.56 -14.68 -5.62
CA ALA A 625 -1.33 -13.99 -6.64
C ALA A 625 -2.43 -13.08 -6.07
N THR A 626 -2.83 -12.07 -6.84
CA THR A 626 -3.90 -11.14 -6.46
C THR A 626 -4.57 -10.51 -7.68
N GLN A 627 -5.88 -10.31 -7.62
CA GLN A 627 -6.66 -9.50 -8.57
C GLN A 627 -6.79 -8.04 -8.13
N ARG A 628 -6.34 -7.71 -6.91
CA ARG A 628 -6.34 -6.35 -6.32
C ARG A 628 -4.90 -5.86 -6.13
N PRO A 629 -4.31 -5.19 -7.14
CA PRO A 629 -2.96 -4.62 -7.08
C PRO A 629 -2.92 -3.28 -6.31
N SER A 630 -3.39 -3.28 -5.07
CA SER A 630 -3.45 -2.11 -4.19
C SER A 630 -2.43 -2.23 -3.04
N VAL A 631 -2.03 -1.09 -2.45
CA VAL A 631 -0.88 -0.99 -1.52
C VAL A 631 -1.14 -1.66 -0.16
N ASP A 632 -2.41 -1.81 0.21
CA ASP A 632 -2.92 -2.57 1.36
C ASP A 632 -2.83 -4.10 1.18
N VAL A 633 -2.78 -4.59 -0.07
CA VAL A 633 -2.62 -6.02 -0.39
C VAL A 633 -1.17 -6.34 -0.77
N ILE A 634 -0.54 -5.49 -1.56
CA ILE A 634 0.87 -5.60 -2.00
C ILE A 634 1.68 -4.57 -1.22
N THR A 635 1.95 -4.88 0.04
CA THR A 635 2.61 -3.99 1.00
C THR A 635 4.09 -3.77 0.68
N GLY A 636 4.71 -2.79 1.35
CA GLY A 636 6.15 -2.54 1.24
C GLY A 636 7.01 -3.76 1.64
N LEU A 637 6.62 -4.48 2.68
CA LEU A 637 7.35 -5.68 3.16
C LEU A 637 7.23 -6.83 2.16
N ILE A 638 6.04 -7.08 1.61
CA ILE A 638 5.84 -8.11 0.58
C ILE A 638 6.70 -7.79 -0.66
N LYS A 639 6.75 -6.52 -1.11
CA LYS A 639 7.59 -6.14 -2.27
C LYS A 639 9.08 -6.20 -2.02
N ALA A 640 9.53 -5.88 -0.80
CA ALA A 640 10.94 -5.92 -0.44
C ALA A 640 11.49 -7.36 -0.48
N ASN A 641 10.72 -8.33 0.04
CA ASN A 641 11.14 -9.72 0.10
C ASN A 641 10.77 -10.54 -1.16
N ILE A 642 9.83 -10.08 -2.00
CA ILE A 642 9.44 -10.74 -3.26
C ILE A 642 9.84 -9.87 -4.48
N PRO A 643 11.10 -9.99 -4.95
CA PRO A 643 11.63 -9.19 -6.06
C PRO A 643 11.25 -9.71 -7.45
N SER A 644 10.82 -10.97 -7.58
CA SER A 644 10.42 -11.55 -8.88
C SER A 644 8.91 -11.47 -9.07
N ARG A 645 8.46 -10.90 -10.18
CA ARG A 645 7.07 -10.46 -10.36
C ARG A 645 6.54 -10.67 -11.77
N ILE A 646 5.24 -10.88 -11.89
CA ILE A 646 4.48 -10.92 -13.14
C ILE A 646 3.30 -9.97 -13.02
N ALA A 647 3.19 -9.01 -13.95
CA ALA A 647 2.03 -8.16 -14.10
C ALA A 647 1.29 -8.49 -15.40
N PHE A 648 0.03 -8.92 -15.29
CA PHE A 648 -0.92 -8.93 -16.40
C PHE A 648 -1.58 -7.55 -16.55
N GLY A 649 -2.44 -7.39 -17.56
CA GLY A 649 -3.18 -6.15 -17.79
C GLY A 649 -3.93 -5.64 -16.54
N VAL A 650 -3.71 -4.37 -16.22
CA VAL A 650 -4.33 -3.63 -15.11
C VAL A 650 -5.05 -2.37 -15.61
N SER A 651 -5.91 -1.80 -14.77
CA SER A 651 -6.76 -0.66 -15.12
C SER A 651 -6.02 0.69 -15.12
N SER A 652 -4.92 0.83 -14.38
CA SER A 652 -4.22 2.10 -14.24
C SER A 652 -2.69 1.98 -14.08
N GLN A 653 -2.01 3.09 -14.34
CA GLN A 653 -0.58 3.24 -14.09
C GLN A 653 -0.22 3.25 -12.59
N VAL A 654 -1.20 3.41 -11.69
CA VAL A 654 -1.00 3.26 -10.25
C VAL A 654 -0.86 1.77 -9.93
N ASP A 655 -1.80 0.96 -10.40
CA ASP A 655 -1.78 -0.51 -10.27
C ASP A 655 -0.46 -1.10 -10.81
N SER A 656 -0.01 -0.64 -11.98
CA SER A 656 1.27 -1.06 -12.56
C SER A 656 2.45 -0.77 -11.64
N ARG A 657 2.49 0.43 -11.01
CA ARG A 657 3.53 0.77 -10.03
C ARG A 657 3.37 0.00 -8.72
N THR A 658 2.16 -0.36 -8.30
CA THR A 658 2.00 -1.25 -7.15
C THR A 658 2.70 -2.57 -7.40
N ILE A 659 2.56 -3.17 -8.59
CA ILE A 659 3.16 -4.49 -8.90
C ILE A 659 4.65 -4.37 -9.23
N LEU A 660 5.02 -3.56 -10.22
CA LEU A 660 6.36 -3.56 -10.85
C LEU A 660 7.28 -2.43 -10.37
N ASP A 661 6.81 -1.55 -9.47
CA ASP A 661 7.43 -0.25 -9.15
C ASP A 661 7.56 0.71 -10.35
N MET A 662 7.00 0.34 -11.52
CA MET A 662 7.05 1.11 -12.78
C MET A 662 5.75 1.03 -13.58
N ALA A 663 5.61 1.93 -14.56
CA ALA A 663 4.51 1.94 -15.53
C ALA A 663 4.70 0.87 -16.63
N GLY A 664 3.60 0.45 -17.26
CA GLY A 664 3.61 -0.39 -18.46
C GLY A 664 2.57 -1.50 -18.47
N ALA A 665 2.13 -2.01 -17.30
CA ALA A 665 1.13 -3.07 -17.23
C ALA A 665 -0.28 -2.58 -17.66
N GLU A 666 -0.54 -1.27 -17.58
CA GLU A 666 -1.76 -0.64 -18.09
C GLU A 666 -1.85 -0.61 -19.63
N LYS A 667 -0.73 -0.85 -20.33
CA LYS A 667 -0.64 -0.92 -21.81
C LYS A 667 -0.74 -2.35 -22.37
N LEU A 668 -0.94 -3.35 -21.52
CA LEU A 668 -1.08 -4.75 -21.95
C LEU A 668 -2.45 -5.00 -22.61
N LEU A 669 -2.49 -5.99 -23.49
CA LEU A 669 -3.65 -6.34 -24.30
C LEU A 669 -4.62 -7.31 -23.60
N GLY A 670 -4.23 -7.84 -22.43
CA GLY A 670 -4.94 -8.91 -21.71
C GLY A 670 -4.78 -10.26 -22.41
N ARG A 671 -5.67 -11.22 -22.09
CA ARG A 671 -5.66 -12.58 -22.66
C ARG A 671 -4.28 -13.27 -22.59
N GLY A 672 -3.57 -13.07 -21.49
CA GLY A 672 -2.25 -13.65 -21.25
C GLY A 672 -1.06 -12.75 -21.58
N ASP A 673 -1.24 -11.59 -22.23
CA ASP A 673 -0.16 -10.59 -22.41
C ASP A 673 0.28 -10.04 -21.04
N MET A 674 1.56 -10.22 -20.70
CA MET A 674 2.13 -9.90 -19.39
C MET A 674 3.55 -9.32 -19.46
N LEU A 675 3.91 -8.59 -18.40
CA LEU A 675 5.29 -8.19 -18.09
C LEU A 675 5.85 -9.13 -17.02
N TYR A 676 6.85 -9.93 -17.40
CA TYR A 676 7.61 -10.82 -16.51
C TYR A 676 8.91 -10.12 -16.08
N PHE A 677 9.11 -9.99 -14.76
CA PHE A 677 10.25 -9.29 -14.17
C PHE A 677 10.91 -10.20 -13.11
N PRO A 678 11.78 -11.14 -13.52
CA PRO A 678 12.54 -11.95 -12.59
C PRO A 678 13.66 -11.14 -11.92
N VAL A 679 14.06 -11.57 -10.72
CA VAL A 679 15.17 -10.98 -9.97
C VAL A 679 16.47 -10.97 -10.80
N GLY A 680 17.22 -9.86 -10.72
CA GLY A 680 18.47 -9.65 -11.44
C GLY A 680 18.33 -9.11 -12.87
N TYR A 681 17.11 -9.00 -13.42
CA TYR A 681 16.90 -8.33 -14.71
C TYR A 681 16.81 -6.80 -14.53
N PRO A 682 17.31 -5.99 -15.48
CA PRO A 682 17.26 -4.52 -15.39
C PRO A 682 15.91 -3.92 -15.82
N LYS A 683 15.07 -4.68 -16.51
CA LYS A 683 13.72 -4.29 -16.96
C LYS A 683 12.83 -5.51 -17.17
N PRO A 684 11.50 -5.38 -17.05
CA PRO A 684 10.56 -6.45 -17.40
C PRO A 684 10.65 -6.83 -18.88
N VAL A 685 10.46 -8.13 -19.15
CA VAL A 685 10.31 -8.71 -20.48
C VAL A 685 8.82 -8.90 -20.78
N ARG A 686 8.37 -8.52 -21.98
CA ARG A 686 6.99 -8.76 -22.42
C ARG A 686 6.84 -10.19 -22.94
N VAL A 687 5.85 -10.90 -22.41
CA VAL A 687 5.58 -12.32 -22.69
C VAL A 687 4.10 -12.49 -22.99
N GLN A 688 3.76 -13.17 -24.09
CA GLN A 688 2.43 -13.74 -24.27
C GLN A 688 2.37 -15.06 -23.50
N GLY A 689 1.60 -15.07 -22.42
CA GLY A 689 1.40 -16.21 -21.54
C GLY A 689 0.90 -17.46 -22.25
N ALA A 690 1.40 -18.61 -21.81
CA ALA A 690 0.98 -19.93 -22.27
C ALA A 690 -0.48 -20.21 -21.87
N PHE A 691 -1.31 -20.58 -22.85
CA PHE A 691 -2.70 -20.95 -22.65
C PHE A 691 -2.84 -22.46 -22.43
N VAL A 692 -3.52 -22.82 -21.34
CA VAL A 692 -4.07 -24.15 -21.07
C VAL A 692 -5.57 -23.97 -20.81
N SER A 693 -6.40 -24.88 -21.34
CA SER A 693 -7.83 -24.87 -21.02
C SER A 693 -8.16 -25.82 -19.88
N ASP A 694 -9.28 -25.58 -19.20
CA ASP A 694 -9.73 -26.33 -18.02
C ASP A 694 -9.76 -27.85 -18.30
N ARG A 695 -10.24 -28.27 -19.48
CA ARG A 695 -10.23 -29.68 -19.91
C ARG A 695 -8.84 -30.32 -20.05
N GLU A 696 -7.80 -29.51 -20.26
CA GLU A 696 -6.40 -29.98 -20.28
C GLU A 696 -5.82 -30.03 -18.85
N VAL A 697 -6.25 -29.13 -17.96
CA VAL A 697 -5.96 -29.21 -16.53
C VAL A 697 -6.60 -30.47 -15.94
N GLU A 698 -7.91 -30.66 -16.13
CA GLU A 698 -8.67 -31.85 -15.75
C GLU A 698 -8.00 -33.14 -16.24
N ALA A 699 -7.65 -33.23 -17.54
CA ALA A 699 -7.04 -34.42 -18.12
C ALA A 699 -5.67 -34.76 -17.54
N VAL A 700 -4.86 -33.76 -17.18
CA VAL A 700 -3.58 -33.97 -16.49
C VAL A 700 -3.80 -34.34 -15.03
N VAL A 701 -4.68 -33.64 -14.31
CA VAL A 701 -5.02 -33.93 -12.91
C VAL A 701 -5.57 -35.35 -12.76
N SER A 702 -6.52 -35.78 -13.60
CA SER A 702 -7.05 -37.15 -13.56
C SER A 702 -5.95 -38.21 -13.78
N TYR A 703 -5.00 -37.96 -14.68
CA TYR A 703 -3.86 -38.86 -14.91
C TYR A 703 -2.86 -38.89 -13.74
N VAL A 704 -2.73 -37.78 -13.01
CA VAL A 704 -1.89 -37.69 -11.80
C VAL A 704 -2.58 -38.38 -10.62
N LYS A 705 -3.89 -38.19 -10.42
CA LYS A 705 -4.71 -38.89 -9.41
C LYS A 705 -4.75 -40.40 -9.63
N SER A 706 -4.89 -40.86 -10.87
CA SER A 706 -5.05 -42.29 -11.18
C SER A 706 -3.81 -43.15 -10.95
N GLN A 707 -2.71 -42.59 -10.44
CA GLN A 707 -1.46 -43.30 -10.17
C GLN A 707 -1.21 -43.53 -8.68
N GLN A 708 -1.51 -42.54 -7.82
CA GLN A 708 -1.23 -42.58 -6.39
C GLN A 708 -2.28 -41.73 -5.64
N GLU A 709 -2.70 -42.21 -4.48
CA GLU A 709 -3.63 -41.48 -3.60
C GLU A 709 -2.94 -40.32 -2.88
N ALA A 710 -3.71 -39.30 -2.50
CA ALA A 710 -3.20 -38.16 -1.75
C ALA A 710 -2.93 -38.50 -0.28
N SER A 711 -1.67 -38.80 0.04
CA SER A 711 -1.20 -38.91 1.42
C SER A 711 -1.03 -37.50 2.02
N TYR A 712 -2.06 -37.04 2.72
CA TYR A 712 -2.08 -35.77 3.44
C TYR A 712 -1.39 -35.86 4.80
N ARG A 713 -0.76 -34.77 5.23
CA ARG A 713 -0.10 -34.63 6.54
C ARG A 713 -1.09 -34.17 7.61
N GLU A 714 -1.50 -35.08 8.49
CA GLU A 714 -2.43 -34.81 9.58
C GLU A 714 -1.95 -33.71 10.53
N ASP A 715 -0.64 -33.54 10.74
CA ASP A 715 -0.05 -32.48 11.57
C ASP A 715 -0.22 -31.06 11.00
N LEU A 716 -0.55 -30.98 9.71
CA LEU A 716 -0.90 -29.75 8.97
C LEU A 716 -2.42 -29.58 8.83
N ILE A 717 -3.21 -30.64 9.04
CA ILE A 717 -4.68 -30.57 9.04
C ILE A 717 -5.14 -30.02 10.39
N LEU A 718 -5.65 -28.80 10.37
CA LEU A 718 -6.12 -28.10 11.56
C LEU A 718 -7.40 -28.75 12.10
N SER A 719 -7.24 -29.60 13.11
CA SER A 719 -8.34 -30.15 13.90
C SER A 719 -9.08 -29.03 14.64
N GLU A 720 -10.41 -29.05 14.56
CA GLU A 720 -11.24 -27.92 15.02
C GLU A 720 -11.20 -27.76 16.55
N THR A 721 -10.75 -28.80 17.26
CA THR A 721 -10.39 -28.80 18.68
C THR A 721 -9.42 -27.67 19.07
N MET A 722 -8.51 -27.25 18.18
CA MET A 722 -7.59 -26.13 18.44
C MET A 722 -8.27 -24.75 18.45
N GLN A 723 -9.57 -24.64 18.19
CA GLN A 723 -10.32 -23.39 18.42
C GLN A 723 -10.79 -23.23 19.88
N ALA A 724 -10.76 -24.30 20.68
CA ALA A 724 -11.07 -24.23 22.11
C ALA A 724 -9.83 -23.90 22.96
N SER A 725 -8.66 -24.45 22.61
CA SER A 725 -7.37 -24.10 23.21
C SER A 725 -6.84 -22.79 22.64
N LYS A 726 -7.49 -21.68 23.03
CA LYS A 726 -6.84 -20.37 23.10
C LYS A 726 -5.49 -20.53 23.81
N VAL A 727 -4.41 -20.11 23.16
CA VAL A 727 -3.27 -19.58 23.90
C VAL A 727 -3.68 -18.17 24.34
N GLU A 728 -4.47 -18.11 25.41
CA GLU A 728 -4.33 -16.98 26.32
C GLU A 728 -2.96 -17.17 26.96
N GLU A 729 -2.04 -16.24 26.72
CA GLU A 729 -0.91 -16.05 27.61
C GLU A 729 -1.55 -15.69 28.97
N GLU A 730 -1.54 -16.63 29.91
CA GLU A 730 -1.95 -16.38 31.29
C GLU A 730 -1.06 -15.24 31.81
N ASP A 731 -1.65 -14.05 31.87
CA ASP A 731 -0.99 -12.84 32.37
C ASP A 731 -0.47 -13.17 33.77
N GLU A 732 0.82 -12.89 34.05
CA GLU A 732 1.49 -13.24 35.31
C GLU A 732 0.75 -12.76 36.58
N LEU A 733 -0.18 -11.81 36.42
CA LEU A 733 -1.01 -11.22 37.46
C LEU A 733 -2.45 -11.78 37.49
N PHE A 734 -2.77 -12.83 36.72
CA PHE A 734 -4.11 -13.41 36.62
C PHE A 734 -4.59 -14.01 37.94
N GLU A 735 -3.79 -14.89 38.56
CA GLU A 735 -4.05 -15.42 39.91
C GLU A 735 -4.22 -14.30 40.94
N ALA A 736 -3.31 -13.31 40.91
CA ALA A 736 -3.38 -12.14 41.80
C ALA A 736 -4.61 -11.26 41.55
N ALA A 737 -5.13 -11.19 40.32
CA ALA A 737 -6.37 -10.52 39.97
C ALA A 737 -7.59 -11.34 40.40
N MET A 738 -7.57 -12.66 40.22
CA MET A 738 -8.63 -13.60 40.62
C MET A 738 -8.84 -13.54 42.13
N GLN A 739 -7.80 -13.80 42.93
CA GLN A 739 -7.88 -13.76 44.39
C GLN A 739 -8.39 -12.40 44.87
N LEU A 740 -7.83 -11.31 44.35
CA LEU A 740 -8.18 -9.95 44.77
C LEU A 740 -9.61 -9.53 44.39
N VAL A 741 -10.16 -10.06 43.29
CA VAL A 741 -11.57 -9.85 42.91
C VAL A 741 -12.51 -10.70 43.79
N ILE A 742 -12.13 -11.93 44.12
CA ILE A 742 -12.89 -12.79 45.04
C ILE A 742 -12.90 -12.20 46.46
N GLU A 743 -11.77 -11.72 46.97
CA GLU A 743 -11.67 -11.01 48.27
C GLU A 743 -12.49 -9.71 48.29
N ALA A 744 -12.48 -8.94 47.19
CA ALA A 744 -13.22 -7.67 47.12
C ALA A 744 -14.72 -7.84 46.83
N GLN A 745 -15.15 -9.02 46.34
CA GLN A 745 -16.50 -9.31 45.83
C GLN A 745 -17.02 -8.27 44.80
N GLN A 746 -16.12 -7.57 44.11
CA GLN A 746 -16.42 -6.56 43.08
C GLN A 746 -15.36 -6.55 41.99
N ALA A 747 -15.75 -6.86 40.76
CA ALA A 747 -14.85 -6.87 39.61
C ALA A 747 -14.90 -5.53 38.85
N SER A 748 -13.82 -4.75 38.85
CA SER A 748 -13.73 -3.55 38.00
C SER A 748 -12.31 -3.23 37.57
N VAL A 749 -12.17 -2.67 36.36
CA VAL A 749 -10.88 -2.31 35.76
C VAL A 749 -10.09 -1.35 36.67
N SER A 750 -10.76 -0.34 37.24
CA SER A 750 -10.15 0.65 38.14
C SER A 750 -9.70 0.06 39.48
N LEU A 751 -10.32 -1.04 39.95
CA LEU A 751 -9.90 -1.76 41.14
C LEU A 751 -8.59 -2.54 40.89
N LEU A 752 -8.49 -3.27 39.77
CA LEU A 752 -7.25 -3.95 39.37
C LEU A 752 -6.11 -2.95 39.09
N GLN A 753 -6.37 -1.86 38.34
CA GLN A 753 -5.37 -0.82 38.09
C GLN A 753 -4.78 -0.24 39.39
N ARG A 754 -5.61 -0.01 40.41
CA ARG A 754 -5.18 0.56 41.69
C ARG A 754 -4.45 -0.41 42.61
N ARG A 755 -4.73 -1.72 42.50
CA ARG A 755 -4.20 -2.75 43.41
C ARG A 755 -2.99 -3.49 42.85
N LEU A 756 -2.95 -3.70 41.53
CA LEU A 756 -1.85 -4.37 40.82
C LEU A 756 -0.93 -3.37 40.10
N HIS A 757 -1.19 -2.06 40.22
CA HIS A 757 -0.41 -0.97 39.61
C HIS A 757 -0.26 -1.04 38.08
N ILE A 758 -1.21 -1.69 37.40
CA ILE A 758 -1.22 -1.91 35.95
C ILE A 758 -1.98 -0.84 35.16
N GLY A 759 -1.65 -0.71 33.87
CA GLY A 759 -2.36 0.16 32.93
C GLY A 759 -3.76 -0.38 32.56
N TYR A 760 -4.65 0.54 32.17
CA TYR A 760 -6.06 0.25 31.84
C TYR A 760 -6.23 -0.94 30.89
N THR A 761 -5.43 -1.01 29.82
CA THR A 761 -5.53 -2.07 28.81
C THR A 761 -5.17 -3.47 29.34
N ARG A 762 -4.27 -3.58 30.34
CA ARG A 762 -3.94 -4.86 31.00
C ARG A 762 -5.01 -5.23 32.01
N ALA A 763 -5.49 -4.26 32.79
CA ALA A 763 -6.60 -4.45 33.73
C ALA A 763 -7.93 -4.83 33.04
N ALA A 764 -8.20 -4.31 31.83
CA ALA A 764 -9.37 -4.70 31.04
C ALA A 764 -9.27 -6.16 30.59
N ARG A 765 -8.13 -6.56 29.98
CA ARG A 765 -7.88 -7.96 29.60
C ARG A 765 -8.01 -8.93 30.78
N LEU A 766 -7.51 -8.56 31.96
CA LEU A 766 -7.66 -9.37 33.17
C LEU A 766 -9.12 -9.51 33.62
N ILE A 767 -9.93 -8.44 33.55
CA ILE A 767 -11.37 -8.52 33.83
C ILE A 767 -12.09 -9.42 32.81
N ASP A 768 -11.72 -9.35 31.53
CA ASP A 768 -12.32 -10.15 30.47
C ASP A 768 -11.85 -11.63 30.50
N ALA A 769 -10.63 -11.90 30.97
CA ALA A 769 -10.14 -13.24 31.26
C ALA A 769 -10.81 -13.86 32.50
N LEU A 770 -11.11 -13.05 33.53
CA LEU A 770 -11.89 -13.50 34.68
C LEU A 770 -13.35 -13.81 34.29
N GLU A 771 -13.88 -13.20 33.23
CA GLU A 771 -15.18 -13.56 32.63
C GLU A 771 -15.08 -14.88 31.84
N SER A 772 -14.03 -15.07 31.03
CA SER A 772 -13.85 -16.33 30.27
C SER A 772 -13.67 -17.55 31.18
N HIS A 773 -13.07 -17.36 32.36
CA HIS A 773 -12.89 -18.39 33.39
C HIS A 773 -14.09 -18.50 34.37
N GLY A 774 -15.16 -17.73 34.18
CA GLY A 774 -16.38 -17.81 34.98
C GLY A 774 -16.25 -17.29 36.43
N VAL A 775 -15.18 -16.55 36.74
CA VAL A 775 -14.96 -15.92 38.06
C VAL A 775 -15.90 -14.72 38.23
N VAL A 776 -16.17 -13.99 37.15
CA VAL A 776 -17.01 -12.77 37.16
C VAL A 776 -18.12 -12.84 36.10
N GLY A 777 -19.22 -12.14 36.38
CA GLY A 777 -20.35 -12.03 35.48
C GLY A 777 -20.06 -11.19 34.22
N PRO A 778 -21.02 -11.13 33.29
CA PRO A 778 -20.88 -10.40 32.04
C PRO A 778 -20.80 -8.88 32.23
N TYR A 779 -20.41 -8.17 31.18
CA TYR A 779 -20.19 -6.72 31.19
C TYR A 779 -21.48 -5.89 31.41
N GLU A 780 -21.70 -5.41 32.64
CA GLU A 780 -22.80 -4.49 33.02
C GLU A 780 -22.53 -2.99 32.72
N GLY A 781 -21.70 -2.67 31.72
CA GLY A 781 -21.43 -1.27 31.37
C GLY A 781 -20.55 -0.53 32.39
N SER A 782 -21.10 0.49 33.05
CA SER A 782 -20.35 1.37 33.97
C SER A 782 -20.30 0.91 35.43
N LYS A 783 -20.95 -0.22 35.76
CA LYS A 783 -20.89 -0.82 37.10
C LYS A 783 -19.70 -1.79 37.23
N PRO A 784 -19.22 -2.07 38.45
CA PRO A 784 -18.46 -3.29 38.71
C PRO A 784 -19.29 -4.52 38.33
N ARG A 785 -18.65 -5.53 37.72
CA ARG A 785 -19.30 -6.81 37.42
C ARG A 785 -19.45 -7.62 38.71
N GLU A 786 -20.52 -8.41 38.80
CA GLU A 786 -20.75 -9.35 39.90
C GLU A 786 -19.68 -10.44 39.91
N VAL A 787 -19.30 -10.91 41.11
CA VAL A 787 -18.33 -12.00 41.27
C VAL A 787 -19.10 -13.29 41.55
N LEU A 788 -18.90 -14.30 40.70
CA LEU A 788 -19.70 -15.52 40.69
C LEU A 788 -19.19 -16.56 41.70
N ILE A 789 -17.90 -16.48 42.05
CA ILE A 789 -17.24 -17.37 43.01
C ILE A 789 -17.25 -16.74 44.42
N LYS A 790 -17.64 -17.53 45.42
CA LYS A 790 -17.63 -17.13 46.83
C LYS A 790 -16.33 -17.57 47.52
N PRO A 791 -15.87 -16.85 48.58
CA PRO A 791 -14.64 -17.20 49.29
C PRO A 791 -14.61 -18.65 49.80
N ASP A 792 -15.76 -19.19 50.21
CA ASP A 792 -15.91 -20.55 50.74
C ASP A 792 -15.73 -21.68 49.68
N GLN A 793 -15.41 -21.34 48.43
CA GLN A 793 -15.26 -22.28 47.31
C GLN A 793 -13.84 -22.34 46.71
N VAL A 794 -12.87 -21.63 47.31
CA VAL A 794 -11.45 -21.68 46.91
C VAL A 794 -10.65 -22.37 48.03
N GLY A 795 -10.12 -23.56 47.76
CA GLY A 795 -9.35 -24.38 48.71
C GLY A 795 -8.73 -25.62 48.07
#